data_AF-A0A8A1ME07-F1
#
_entry.id   AF-A0A8A1ME07-F1
#
_cell.length_a   1.000
_cell.length_b   1.000
_cell.length_c   1.000
_cell.angle_alpha   90.00
_cell.angle_beta   90.00
_cell.angle_gamma   90.00
#
_symmetry.space_group_name_H-M   'P 1'
#
loop_
_entity.id
_entity.type
_entity.pdbx_description
1 polymer ?
#
loop_
_entity_poly.entity_id
_entity_poly.type
_entity_poly.pdbx_seq_one_letter_code
_entity_poly.pdbx_strand_id
1 'polypeptide(L)'
;MEGAILARQAAAKSSAEEFLELIQNPFSAAFQLNAFWASFGTSLGLTIVLALCFSFVRPRNSLVYAPKIKHADRKHSPPPVGKGLLAWLTPVIQTKESNLVDCIGLDATVFLRFTRMCRNMFLVLSVIGCLVMIPVNVSQSSSPAGISAFATMTPQFVSTRAMWSHVVCLWIFDVVVAYFLWRNYKAVSALRRHYFESSDYQKSLHAKTLLIRHVPPDFRTDDGLLRLVDDINPTSSVPLTSIGRNMKQLPKLIAEHEKTVRQLEEVLAKYFKNPDRLPVKRPTCRPFKADQATRGSDRIDAIDYLTARIGDLEAEIKHVRESINTVNAMPYGFASWESIEAAHFVAYTARNKHPRGSSITLAPRPNDIIWENLALSRKSRKWKRIINFFWSTVLTVLWIAPNALIAVFLSNLSNLGKVWPPFRKELYANPKTWAAVQGIAAPAVTSFVYLVLPIIFRRLSIRAGDITKTSRECHVIHSLYAFFVFNNLVVFSIFSAIWTFVATVIEAKNNNDDTWDAILKGQFFFQVATALCNVSPFWVTWILQRNLGATLDLLQIFNLTWIWFAKRFLTTTPRQAIEWTAPPPFQFASYYNYFLFYATIALCFSTLQPIILPVTALYFALDSWLKKYLLLYVFVTKTESGGQFWRVLFNRLVFAVILANFAIALVVKAKGTWTMVFCLVPLPFLMLAFKWFCKRSFDDSLTYYSRRIPTDAESLSAGQGGKKASERIASKFGHPALYKPLMTPMVFAKAAGMLEKNFQPRQGGDTSGISQSSDIALQKMSSKEPGRTSSSPHDAPFEVIPENQLDFSYFKDRPDFRDEFGGGIYGRPDDLINERSHTPRNFFNNGFDSPGPSRASSPVRHSNGAWVQGNGPAMRPSGRMYVQPFDSQGPPPPVPHGPVNPEYRSGDDNAEFHSGATADNESERALLSNDEARPVQHSADIASNGRWENRRSRGPRGLPRTRGGYEDTSYETYRGVQY
;
A
#
# COMPACT_ATOMS: atom_id res chain seq x y z
N MET A 1 57.84 -30.74 -19.05
CA MET A 1 56.85 -31.66 -18.43
C MET A 1 55.87 -30.93 -17.50
N GLU A 2 56.28 -29.91 -16.76
CA GLU A 2 55.44 -29.23 -15.74
C GLU A 2 54.05 -28.79 -16.23
N GLY A 3 53.92 -28.23 -17.44
CA GLY A 3 52.60 -27.87 -18.00
C GLY A 3 51.62 -29.04 -18.12
N ALA A 4 52.12 -30.27 -18.34
CA ALA A 4 51.30 -31.49 -18.35
C ALA A 4 51.01 -32.02 -16.94
N ILE A 5 51.87 -31.72 -15.95
CA ILE A 5 51.65 -32.03 -14.53
C ILE A 5 50.58 -31.10 -13.95
N LEU A 6 50.68 -29.79 -14.23
CA LEU A 6 49.65 -28.81 -13.89
C LEU A 6 48.30 -29.13 -14.56
N ALA A 7 48.31 -29.55 -15.84
CA ALA A 7 47.11 -30.01 -16.51
C ALA A 7 46.52 -31.29 -15.88
N ARG A 8 47.35 -32.24 -15.42
CA ARG A 8 46.90 -33.42 -14.67
C ARG A 8 46.35 -33.07 -13.29
N GLN A 9 46.96 -32.12 -12.57
CA GLN A 9 46.45 -31.63 -11.28
C GLN A 9 45.11 -30.90 -11.45
N ALA A 10 44.96 -30.09 -12.51
CA ALA A 10 43.68 -29.48 -12.85
C ALA A 10 42.60 -30.51 -13.25
N ALA A 11 42.99 -31.63 -13.86
CA ALA A 11 42.11 -32.76 -14.18
C ALA A 11 41.82 -33.71 -12.99
N ALA A 12 42.51 -33.55 -11.87
CA ALA A 12 42.36 -34.39 -10.68
C ALA A 12 41.35 -33.84 -9.65
N LYS A 13 40.98 -32.55 -9.73
CA LYS A 13 39.93 -31.98 -8.88
C LYS A 13 38.57 -32.61 -9.21
N SER A 14 37.90 -33.12 -8.19
CA SER A 14 36.52 -33.59 -8.28
C SER A 14 35.57 -32.43 -8.62
N SER A 15 34.50 -32.70 -9.37
CA SER A 15 33.45 -31.70 -9.62
C SER A 15 32.79 -31.19 -8.33
N ALA A 16 32.89 -31.94 -7.24
CA ALA A 16 32.53 -31.46 -5.90
C ALA A 16 33.53 -30.41 -5.38
N GLU A 17 34.84 -30.65 -5.50
CA GLU A 17 35.88 -29.73 -5.00
C GLU A 17 35.88 -28.41 -5.78
N GLU A 18 35.76 -28.46 -7.11
CA GLU A 18 35.64 -27.26 -7.94
C GLU A 18 34.34 -26.47 -7.62
N PHE A 19 33.25 -27.16 -7.29
CA PHE A 19 32.03 -26.52 -6.79
C PHE A 19 32.24 -25.83 -5.42
N LEU A 20 32.99 -26.44 -4.50
CA LEU A 20 33.31 -25.85 -3.20
C LEU A 20 34.24 -24.63 -3.31
N GLU A 21 35.22 -24.67 -4.22
CA GLU A 21 36.13 -23.55 -4.53
C GLU A 21 35.38 -22.36 -5.14
N LEU A 22 34.43 -22.63 -6.06
CA LEU A 22 33.54 -21.60 -6.62
C LEU A 22 32.59 -20.99 -5.56
N ILE A 23 32.14 -21.80 -4.60
CA ILE A 23 31.34 -21.38 -3.44
C ILE A 23 32.15 -20.52 -2.46
N GLN A 24 33.46 -20.74 -2.36
CA GLN A 24 34.35 -19.99 -1.46
C GLN A 24 34.57 -18.53 -1.91
N ASN A 25 34.71 -18.29 -3.22
CA ASN A 25 35.05 -16.97 -3.79
C ASN A 25 34.08 -16.50 -4.90
N PRO A 26 32.77 -16.33 -4.64
CA PRO A 26 31.75 -16.06 -5.65
C PRO A 26 31.85 -14.69 -6.35
N PHE A 27 32.69 -13.77 -5.87
CA PHE A 27 32.77 -12.37 -6.36
C PHE A 27 34.04 -12.02 -7.13
N SER A 28 34.94 -12.97 -7.41
CA SER A 28 36.26 -12.74 -8.04
C SER A 28 36.23 -11.93 -9.35
N ALA A 29 35.15 -12.03 -10.13
CA ALA A 29 34.98 -11.28 -11.38
C ALA A 29 34.69 -9.76 -11.21
N ALA A 30 34.37 -9.28 -10.00
CA ALA A 30 33.86 -7.91 -9.78
C ALA A 30 34.95 -6.85 -9.53
N PHE A 31 36.23 -7.22 -9.41
CA PHE A 31 37.27 -6.39 -8.77
C PHE A 31 38.04 -5.41 -9.68
N GLN A 32 37.60 -5.22 -10.92
CA GLN A 32 38.24 -4.33 -11.90
C GLN A 32 37.71 -2.90 -11.79
N LEU A 33 38.60 -1.90 -11.65
CA LEU A 33 38.22 -0.47 -11.60
C LEU A 33 37.49 -0.03 -12.89
N ASN A 34 37.86 -0.62 -14.03
CA ASN A 34 37.19 -0.40 -15.32
C ASN A 34 35.72 -0.89 -15.31
N ALA A 35 35.42 -1.97 -14.58
CA ALA A 35 34.05 -2.49 -14.45
C ALA A 35 33.17 -1.56 -13.60
N PHE A 36 33.73 -0.89 -12.58
CA PHE A 36 33.00 0.15 -11.85
C PHE A 36 32.62 1.32 -12.76
N TRP A 37 33.58 1.87 -13.53
CA TRP A 37 33.29 3.00 -14.43
C TRP A 37 32.33 2.61 -15.57
N ALA A 38 32.45 1.40 -16.12
CA ALA A 38 31.48 0.86 -17.07
C ALA A 38 30.07 0.73 -16.45
N SER A 39 29.96 0.22 -15.21
CA SER A 39 28.68 0.14 -14.49
C SER A 39 28.14 1.52 -14.10
N PHE A 40 28.99 2.52 -13.89
CA PHE A 40 28.60 3.91 -13.62
C PHE A 40 28.02 4.56 -14.87
N GLY A 41 28.78 4.56 -15.98
CA GLY A 41 28.35 5.14 -17.25
C GLY A 41 27.07 4.51 -17.78
N THR A 42 26.97 3.17 -17.74
CA THR A 42 25.76 2.46 -18.20
C THR A 42 24.55 2.72 -17.30
N SER A 43 24.68 2.63 -15.97
CA SER A 43 23.54 2.84 -15.07
C SER A 43 23.06 4.29 -15.05
N LEU A 44 23.96 5.28 -15.09
CA LEU A 44 23.62 6.70 -15.14
C LEU A 44 23.07 7.09 -16.53
N GLY A 45 23.71 6.67 -17.61
CA GLY A 45 23.25 6.95 -18.98
C GLY A 45 21.87 6.36 -19.25
N LEU A 46 21.63 5.09 -18.89
CA LEU A 46 20.33 4.45 -19.04
C LEU A 46 19.27 5.06 -18.10
N THR A 47 19.66 5.52 -16.89
CA THR A 47 18.78 6.32 -16.01
C THR A 47 18.33 7.63 -16.69
N ILE A 48 19.23 8.35 -17.35
CA ILE A 48 18.91 9.59 -18.07
C ILE A 48 18.00 9.29 -19.27
N VAL A 49 18.31 8.27 -20.09
CA VAL A 49 17.47 7.84 -21.23
C VAL A 49 16.06 7.45 -20.77
N LEU A 50 15.93 6.72 -19.67
CA LEU A 50 14.63 6.37 -19.09
C LEU A 50 13.87 7.62 -18.59
N ALA A 51 14.54 8.56 -17.93
CA ALA A 51 13.91 9.81 -17.46
C ALA A 51 13.44 10.72 -18.62
N LEU A 52 14.17 10.73 -19.74
CA LEU A 52 13.75 11.41 -20.97
C LEU A 52 12.55 10.70 -21.62
N CYS A 53 12.57 9.37 -21.71
CA CYS A 53 11.45 8.57 -22.19
C CYS A 53 10.18 8.81 -21.36
N PHE A 54 10.27 8.78 -20.02
CA PHE A 54 9.19 9.19 -19.12
C PHE A 54 8.69 10.60 -19.45
N SER A 55 9.58 11.57 -19.59
CA SER A 55 9.23 12.96 -19.87
C SER A 55 8.47 13.15 -21.20
N PHE A 56 8.70 12.27 -22.18
CA PHE A 56 8.01 12.24 -23.48
C PHE A 56 6.68 11.46 -23.47
N VAL A 57 6.60 10.34 -22.74
CA VAL A 57 5.36 9.52 -22.66
C VAL A 57 4.35 10.13 -21.67
N ARG A 58 4.82 10.78 -20.61
CA ARG A 58 4.01 11.39 -19.55
C ARG A 58 2.88 12.31 -20.06
N PRO A 59 3.09 13.27 -20.98
CA PRO A 59 2.03 14.17 -21.46
C PRO A 59 0.93 13.45 -22.25
N ARG A 60 1.23 12.27 -22.82
CA ARG A 60 0.28 11.47 -23.63
C ARG A 60 -0.61 10.57 -22.76
N ASN A 61 -0.07 10.05 -21.64
CA ASN A 61 -0.75 9.08 -20.77
C ASN A 61 -1.06 9.65 -19.37
N SER A 62 -1.77 10.77 -19.31
CA SER A 62 -2.14 11.46 -18.06
C SER A 62 -2.91 10.58 -17.06
N LEU A 63 -3.70 9.61 -17.55
CA LEU A 63 -4.44 8.66 -16.71
C LEU A 63 -3.53 7.80 -15.82
N VAL A 64 -2.35 7.41 -16.31
CA VAL A 64 -1.39 6.58 -15.56
C VAL A 64 -0.42 7.46 -14.77
N TYR A 65 0.06 8.55 -15.36
CA TYR A 65 1.12 9.38 -14.77
C TYR A 65 0.65 10.56 -13.93
N ALA A 66 -0.65 10.85 -13.89
CA ALA A 66 -1.24 11.93 -13.10
C ALA A 66 -2.69 11.70 -12.59
N PRO A 67 -3.14 10.47 -12.24
CA PRO A 67 -4.52 10.23 -11.80
C PRO A 67 -4.96 11.12 -10.61
N LYS A 68 -4.05 11.47 -9.69
CA LYS A 68 -4.40 12.34 -8.55
C LYS A 68 -4.82 13.75 -8.96
N ILE A 69 -4.34 14.30 -10.08
CA ILE A 69 -4.81 15.62 -10.58
C ILE A 69 -6.29 15.54 -10.97
N LYS A 70 -6.74 14.39 -11.50
CA LYS A 70 -8.10 14.18 -12.02
C LYS A 70 -9.11 13.81 -10.93
N HIS A 71 -8.68 13.10 -9.89
CA HIS A 71 -9.60 12.49 -8.91
C HIS A 71 -9.57 13.14 -7.51
N ALA A 72 -8.55 13.92 -7.16
CA ALA A 72 -8.45 14.55 -5.84
C ALA A 72 -9.41 15.74 -5.66
N ASP A 73 -9.92 15.89 -4.45
CA ASP A 73 -10.76 17.03 -4.06
C ASP A 73 -9.97 18.35 -4.12
N ARG A 74 -10.65 19.48 -4.28
CA ARG A 74 -10.04 20.82 -4.39
C ARG A 74 -9.10 21.20 -3.22
N LYS A 75 -9.25 20.57 -2.04
CA LYS A 75 -8.33 20.70 -0.89
C LYS A 75 -7.05 19.86 -1.03
N HIS A 76 -7.15 18.68 -1.60
CA HIS A 76 -6.10 17.64 -1.63
C HIS A 76 -5.38 17.54 -2.99
N SER A 77 -5.84 18.28 -4.00
CA SER A 77 -5.29 18.20 -5.36
C SER A 77 -3.85 18.75 -5.43
N PRO A 78 -2.89 17.99 -6.00
CA PRO A 78 -1.51 18.46 -6.15
C PRO A 78 -1.42 19.59 -7.20
N PRO A 79 -0.38 20.44 -7.14
CA PRO A 79 -0.27 21.57 -8.07
C PRO A 79 -0.27 21.11 -9.55
N PRO A 80 -0.95 21.83 -10.45
CA PRO A 80 -1.05 21.44 -11.85
C PRO A 80 0.33 21.45 -12.52
N VAL A 81 0.51 20.58 -13.50
CA VAL A 81 1.81 20.38 -14.17
C VAL A 81 1.67 20.63 -15.67
N GLY A 82 2.58 21.44 -16.22
CA GLY A 82 2.63 21.71 -17.65
C GLY A 82 2.86 20.46 -18.51
N LYS A 83 2.55 20.60 -19.81
CA LYS A 83 2.78 19.57 -20.85
C LYS A 83 4.24 19.48 -21.32
N GLY A 84 5.07 20.49 -21.03
CA GLY A 84 6.48 20.52 -21.42
C GLY A 84 7.32 19.42 -20.74
N LEU A 85 8.37 18.94 -21.43
CA LEU A 85 9.15 17.77 -21.04
C LEU A 85 9.67 17.82 -19.59
N LEU A 86 10.27 18.94 -19.18
CA LEU A 86 10.80 19.14 -17.82
C LEU A 86 9.84 19.87 -16.87
N ALA A 87 8.62 20.19 -17.30
CA ALA A 87 7.65 20.97 -16.51
C ALA A 87 7.19 20.26 -15.22
N TRP A 88 7.49 18.96 -15.07
CA TRP A 88 7.23 18.20 -13.85
C TRP A 88 8.26 18.45 -12.73
N LEU A 89 9.46 18.93 -13.05
CA LEU A 89 10.52 19.16 -12.06
C LEU A 89 10.21 20.40 -11.20
N THR A 90 9.70 21.47 -11.81
CA THR A 90 9.34 22.73 -11.13
C THR A 90 8.40 22.53 -9.92
N PRO A 91 7.22 21.89 -10.03
CA PRO A 91 6.37 21.65 -8.86
C PRO A 91 6.98 20.65 -7.87
N VAL A 92 7.77 19.66 -8.33
CA VAL A 92 8.49 18.72 -7.46
C VAL A 92 9.54 19.45 -6.61
N ILE A 93 10.19 20.49 -7.12
CA ILE A 93 11.08 21.35 -6.32
C ILE A 93 10.27 22.27 -5.41
N GLN A 94 9.35 23.06 -5.96
CA GLN A 94 8.67 24.17 -5.26
C GLN A 94 7.68 23.75 -4.15
N THR A 95 7.05 22.56 -4.23
CA THR A 95 6.01 22.16 -3.25
C THR A 95 6.58 22.04 -1.84
N LYS A 96 6.14 22.90 -0.92
CA LYS A 96 6.56 22.97 0.49
C LYS A 96 6.01 21.82 1.34
N GLU A 97 6.63 21.57 2.50
CA GLU A 97 6.29 20.42 3.35
C GLU A 97 4.92 20.51 4.05
N SER A 98 4.43 21.72 4.33
CA SER A 98 3.05 21.96 4.77
C SER A 98 2.04 21.38 3.77
N ASN A 99 2.12 21.83 2.53
CA ASN A 99 1.21 21.49 1.44
C ASN A 99 1.33 20.00 1.05
N LEU A 100 2.46 19.33 1.35
CA LEU A 100 2.57 17.88 1.20
C LEU A 100 1.67 17.13 2.18
N VAL A 101 1.54 17.57 3.45
CA VAL A 101 0.66 16.89 4.41
C VAL A 101 -0.77 16.85 3.89
N ASP A 102 -1.25 17.95 3.30
CA ASP A 102 -2.59 18.05 2.72
C ASP A 102 -2.73 17.26 1.40
N CYS A 103 -1.79 17.38 0.46
CA CYS A 103 -1.92 16.73 -0.87
C CYS A 103 -1.54 15.24 -0.92
N ILE A 104 -0.73 14.74 0.02
CA ILE A 104 -0.21 13.35 0.00
C ILE A 104 -0.41 12.57 1.31
N GLY A 105 -0.92 13.20 2.38
CA GLY A 105 -1.08 12.58 3.69
C GLY A 105 0.18 12.66 4.57
N LEU A 106 0.01 12.36 5.86
CA LEU A 106 1.11 12.44 6.84
C LEU A 106 2.11 11.30 6.63
N ASP A 107 1.63 10.09 6.33
CA ASP A 107 2.51 8.92 6.17
C ASP A 107 3.45 9.05 4.97
N ALA A 108 2.94 9.56 3.84
CA ALA A 108 3.75 9.82 2.66
C ALA A 108 4.69 11.03 2.85
N THR A 109 4.28 12.03 3.64
CA THR A 109 5.16 13.14 4.03
C THR A 109 6.31 12.68 4.94
N VAL A 110 6.04 11.78 5.89
CA VAL A 110 7.07 11.14 6.73
C VAL A 110 8.01 10.27 5.89
N PHE A 111 7.49 9.53 4.90
CA PHE A 111 8.31 8.79 3.93
C PHE A 111 9.28 9.72 3.17
N LEU A 112 8.77 10.81 2.59
CA LEU A 112 9.60 11.80 1.90
C LEU A 112 10.56 12.56 2.84
N ARG A 113 10.24 12.65 4.14
CA ARG A 113 11.16 13.22 5.13
C ARG A 113 12.30 12.26 5.46
N PHE A 114 12.00 10.96 5.58
CA PHE A 114 13.00 9.92 5.79
C PHE A 114 14.02 9.83 4.63
N THR A 115 13.57 9.86 3.36
CA THR A 115 14.51 9.86 2.22
C THR A 115 15.39 11.11 2.18
N ARG A 116 14.81 12.30 2.43
CA ARG A 116 15.57 13.56 2.53
C ARG A 116 16.56 13.57 3.71
N MET A 117 16.23 12.92 4.82
CA MET A 117 17.17 12.71 5.93
C MET A 117 18.33 11.82 5.47
N CYS A 118 18.06 10.63 4.92
CA CYS A 118 19.10 9.70 4.47
C CYS A 118 20.04 10.37 3.44
N ARG A 119 19.49 11.08 2.45
CA ARG A 119 20.27 11.86 1.48
C ARG A 119 21.22 12.85 2.15
N ASN A 120 20.70 13.72 3.02
CA ASN A 120 21.51 14.75 3.66
C ASN A 120 22.56 14.14 4.62
N MET A 121 22.21 13.06 5.31
CA MET A 121 23.10 12.31 6.20
C MET A 121 24.24 11.65 5.43
N PHE A 122 23.94 10.89 4.37
CA PHE A 122 24.97 10.25 3.55
C PHE A 122 25.83 11.25 2.77
N LEU A 123 25.32 12.44 2.44
CA LEU A 123 26.13 13.52 1.86
C LEU A 123 27.18 14.02 2.86
N VAL A 124 26.80 14.33 4.11
CA VAL A 124 27.76 14.76 5.15
C VAL A 124 28.75 13.65 5.48
N LEU A 125 28.28 12.41 5.65
CA LEU A 125 29.16 11.25 5.85
C LEU A 125 30.11 11.05 4.67
N SER A 126 29.65 11.25 3.43
CA SER A 126 30.48 11.15 2.22
C SER A 126 31.60 12.19 2.18
N VAL A 127 31.34 13.43 2.60
CA VAL A 127 32.39 14.47 2.66
C VAL A 127 33.48 14.05 3.64
N ILE A 128 33.11 13.64 4.85
CA ILE A 128 34.06 13.21 5.89
C ILE A 128 34.80 11.93 5.46
N GLY A 129 34.06 10.92 4.99
CA GLY A 129 34.62 9.63 4.58
C GLY A 129 35.57 9.74 3.38
N CYS A 130 35.19 10.48 2.33
CA CYS A 130 36.05 10.62 1.15
C CYS A 130 37.28 11.51 1.41
N LEU A 131 37.15 12.59 2.19
CA LEU A 131 38.27 13.49 2.47
C LEU A 131 39.26 12.95 3.52
N VAL A 132 38.81 12.14 4.49
CA VAL A 132 39.69 11.62 5.55
C VAL A 132 40.17 10.20 5.26
N MET A 133 39.26 9.27 4.93
CA MET A 133 39.62 7.85 4.88
C MET A 133 40.37 7.47 3.60
N ILE A 134 40.01 8.04 2.44
CA ILE A 134 40.67 7.67 1.16
C ILE A 134 42.16 8.08 1.19
N PRO A 135 42.54 9.32 1.57
CA PRO A 135 43.96 9.68 1.67
C PRO A 135 44.72 8.88 2.73
N VAL A 136 44.13 8.62 3.90
CA VAL A 136 44.79 7.82 4.96
C VAL A 136 45.00 6.38 4.52
N ASN A 137 43.99 5.73 3.93
CA ASN A 137 44.11 4.34 3.49
C ASN A 137 45.16 4.20 2.38
N VAL A 138 45.15 5.08 1.38
CA VAL A 138 46.13 5.03 0.28
C VAL A 138 47.55 5.33 0.77
N SER A 139 47.75 6.42 1.53
CA SER A 139 49.09 6.83 2.01
C SER A 139 49.71 5.92 3.08
N GLN A 140 48.91 5.06 3.70
CA GLN A 140 49.35 4.07 4.70
C GLN A 140 49.15 2.62 4.22
N SER A 141 48.92 2.42 2.91
CA SER A 141 48.82 1.10 2.30
C SER A 141 50.20 0.53 1.97
N SER A 142 50.39 -0.76 2.25
CA SER A 142 51.57 -1.54 1.83
C SER A 142 51.17 -2.59 0.80
N SER A 143 50.44 -2.17 -0.24
CA SER A 143 49.92 -3.06 -1.29
C SER A 143 50.99 -3.44 -2.32
N PRO A 144 51.15 -4.73 -2.65
CA PRO A 144 51.89 -5.16 -3.83
C PRO A 144 51.45 -4.50 -5.13
N ALA A 145 52.40 -4.28 -6.05
CA ALA A 145 52.13 -3.76 -7.38
C ALA A 145 51.17 -4.68 -8.16
N GLY A 146 50.20 -4.09 -8.86
CA GLY A 146 49.19 -4.81 -9.65
C GLY A 146 47.83 -5.04 -8.95
N ILE A 147 47.70 -4.75 -7.65
CA ILE A 147 46.40 -4.78 -6.95
C ILE A 147 45.52 -3.61 -7.43
N SER A 148 44.22 -3.86 -7.63
CA SER A 148 43.31 -2.83 -8.13
C SER A 148 43.06 -1.72 -7.09
N ALA A 149 42.96 -0.47 -7.55
CA ALA A 149 42.82 0.70 -6.69
C ALA A 149 41.52 0.74 -5.85
N PHE A 150 40.58 -0.18 -6.07
CA PHE A 150 39.45 -0.39 -5.16
C PHE A 150 39.87 -1.14 -3.89
N ALA A 151 40.75 -2.14 -3.99
CA ALA A 151 41.22 -2.89 -2.83
C ALA A 151 42.22 -2.09 -1.99
N THR A 152 43.04 -1.23 -2.59
CA THR A 152 43.99 -0.35 -1.87
C THR A 152 43.29 0.75 -1.05
N MET A 153 42.03 1.08 -1.37
CA MET A 153 41.18 1.98 -0.59
C MET A 153 40.55 1.33 0.65
N THR A 154 40.68 0.01 0.83
CA THR A 154 40.18 -0.73 1.99
C THR A 154 41.25 -0.87 3.09
N PRO A 155 40.88 -1.12 4.36
CA PRO A 155 41.83 -1.47 5.42
C PRO A 155 42.59 -2.81 5.21
N GLN A 156 42.44 -3.49 4.07
CA GLN A 156 43.10 -4.76 3.76
C GLN A 156 44.63 -4.66 3.68
N PHE A 157 45.21 -3.49 3.40
CA PHE A 157 46.67 -3.29 3.32
C PHE A 157 47.20 -2.14 4.20
N VAL A 158 46.36 -1.60 5.08
CA VAL A 158 46.64 -0.40 5.89
C VAL A 158 47.40 -0.72 7.18
N SER A 159 48.33 0.16 7.56
CA SER A 159 49.19 0.03 8.75
C SER A 159 48.42 0.06 10.09
N THR A 160 48.95 -0.61 11.12
CA THR A 160 48.32 -0.66 12.46
C THR A 160 48.17 0.73 13.09
N ARG A 161 49.07 1.69 12.81
CA ARG A 161 48.94 3.07 13.31
C ARG A 161 47.73 3.78 12.69
N ALA A 162 47.51 3.59 11.39
CA ALA A 162 46.40 4.19 10.66
C ALA A 162 45.01 3.67 11.06
N MET A 163 44.93 2.49 11.71
CA MET A 163 43.67 1.95 12.26
C MET A 163 42.99 2.89 13.29
N TRP A 164 43.74 3.79 13.95
CA TRP A 164 43.16 4.82 14.81
C TRP A 164 42.25 5.80 14.04
N SER A 165 42.51 6.06 12.76
CA SER A 165 41.62 6.91 11.94
C SER A 165 40.24 6.28 11.77
N HIS A 166 40.16 4.96 11.59
CA HIS A 166 38.89 4.24 11.49
C HIS A 166 38.08 4.32 12.79
N VAL A 167 38.74 4.29 13.95
CA VAL A 167 38.11 4.49 15.27
C VAL A 167 37.57 5.92 15.40
N VAL A 168 38.40 6.93 15.16
CA VAL A 168 38.01 8.35 15.32
C VAL A 168 36.90 8.76 14.35
N CYS A 169 36.99 8.37 13.08
CA CYS A 169 35.95 8.66 12.08
C CYS A 169 34.63 7.96 12.41
N LEU A 170 34.64 6.78 13.04
CA LEU A 170 33.42 6.09 13.44
C LEU A 170 32.73 6.81 14.61
N TRP A 171 33.47 7.32 15.59
CA TRP A 171 32.92 8.23 16.62
C TRP A 171 32.26 9.48 16.00
N ILE A 172 32.88 10.07 14.98
CA ILE A 172 32.31 11.20 14.24
C ILE A 172 31.04 10.79 13.46
N PHE A 173 31.04 9.62 12.83
CA PHE A 173 29.87 9.11 12.09
C PHE A 173 28.67 8.87 13.01
N ASP A 174 28.86 8.25 14.18
CA ASP A 174 27.79 8.03 15.18
C ASP A 174 27.17 9.35 15.65
N VAL A 175 28.00 10.37 15.94
CA VAL A 175 27.53 11.71 16.32
C VAL A 175 26.73 12.39 15.20
N VAL A 176 27.22 12.30 13.94
CA VAL A 176 26.52 12.85 12.76
C VAL A 176 25.16 12.16 12.56
N VAL A 177 25.11 10.82 12.64
CA VAL A 177 23.86 10.07 12.48
C VAL A 177 22.89 10.36 13.62
N ALA A 178 23.35 10.40 14.88
CA ALA A 178 22.53 10.74 16.04
C ALA A 178 21.92 12.15 15.91
N TYR A 179 22.69 13.14 15.46
CA TYR A 179 22.19 14.49 15.18
C TYR A 179 21.10 14.52 14.10
N PHE A 180 21.32 13.84 12.96
CA PHE A 180 20.31 13.78 11.89
C PHE A 180 19.03 13.04 12.33
N LEU A 181 19.16 11.97 13.10
CA LEU A 181 18.03 11.23 13.67
C LEU A 181 17.25 12.11 14.66
N TRP A 182 17.92 12.78 15.61
CA TRP A 182 17.29 13.66 16.61
C TRP A 182 16.55 14.83 15.96
N ARG A 183 17.20 15.53 15.02
CA ARG A 183 16.64 16.67 14.30
C ARG A 183 15.36 16.29 13.54
N ASN A 184 15.31 15.09 12.97
CA ASN A 184 14.10 14.60 12.31
C ASN A 184 13.07 14.04 13.29
N TYR A 185 13.45 13.43 14.41
CA TYR A 185 12.50 12.97 15.44
C TYR A 185 11.69 14.15 16.01
N LYS A 186 12.38 15.24 16.38
CA LYS A 186 11.75 16.48 16.86
C LYS A 186 10.76 17.04 15.84
N ALA A 187 11.12 17.03 14.56
CA ALA A 187 10.30 17.61 13.50
C ALA A 187 9.16 16.70 13.00
N VAL A 188 9.31 15.37 13.06
CA VAL A 188 8.19 14.43 12.89
C VAL A 188 7.20 14.56 14.06
N SER A 189 7.69 14.81 15.29
CA SER A 189 6.81 15.13 16.41
C SER A 189 6.05 16.44 16.23
N ALA A 190 6.63 17.44 15.56
CA ALA A 190 5.93 18.68 15.20
C ALA A 190 4.88 18.45 14.11
N LEU A 191 5.20 17.72 13.02
CA LEU A 191 4.23 17.33 11.99
C LEU A 191 3.05 16.54 12.59
N ARG A 192 3.33 15.61 13.51
CA ARG A 192 2.30 14.84 14.21
C ARG A 192 1.41 15.72 15.08
N ARG A 193 1.96 16.77 15.69
CA ARG A 193 1.19 17.72 16.50
C ARG A 193 0.23 18.55 15.63
N HIS A 194 0.73 19.12 14.53
CA HIS A 194 -0.13 19.85 13.58
C HIS A 194 -1.18 18.95 12.91
N TYR A 195 -0.87 17.67 12.66
CA TYR A 195 -1.87 16.71 12.22
C TYR A 195 -2.97 16.50 13.27
N PHE A 196 -2.65 16.44 14.57
CA PHE A 196 -3.67 16.38 15.61
C PHE A 196 -4.51 17.68 15.69
N GLU A 197 -3.92 18.83 15.39
CA GLU A 197 -4.60 20.13 15.36
C GLU A 197 -5.43 20.34 14.08
N SER A 198 -5.28 19.48 13.06
CA SER A 198 -6.02 19.57 11.80
C SER A 198 -7.52 19.32 11.97
N SER A 199 -8.33 20.05 11.18
CA SER A 199 -9.79 19.89 11.10
C SER A 199 -10.22 18.43 10.92
N ASP A 200 -9.46 17.68 10.13
CA ASP A 200 -9.83 16.35 9.66
C ASP A 200 -9.49 15.28 10.71
N TYR A 201 -8.62 15.58 11.68
CA TYR A 201 -8.45 14.77 12.89
C TYR A 201 -9.43 15.18 13.99
N GLN A 202 -9.63 16.48 14.20
CA GLN A 202 -10.53 17.02 15.23
C GLN A 202 -12.01 16.63 14.98
N LYS A 203 -12.44 16.58 13.72
CA LYS A 203 -13.76 16.06 13.32
C LYS A 203 -13.82 14.52 13.22
N SER A 204 -12.73 13.79 13.45
CA SER A 204 -12.70 12.34 13.21
C SER A 204 -13.23 11.50 14.36
N LEU A 205 -14.03 10.48 14.02
CA LEU A 205 -14.61 9.51 14.93
C LEU A 205 -13.53 8.84 15.81
N HIS A 206 -12.46 8.33 15.18
CA HIS A 206 -11.41 7.56 15.84
C HIS A 206 -10.53 8.36 16.83
N ALA A 207 -10.50 9.69 16.77
CA ALA A 207 -9.81 10.51 17.76
C ALA A 207 -10.57 10.60 19.10
N LYS A 208 -11.87 10.31 19.09
CA LYS A 208 -12.77 10.37 20.25
C LYS A 208 -13.06 9.02 20.91
N THR A 209 -12.56 7.93 20.34
CA THR A 209 -12.93 6.56 20.74
C THR A 209 -11.73 5.74 21.20
N LEU A 210 -11.92 4.93 22.23
CA LEU A 210 -10.97 3.93 22.72
C LEU A 210 -11.45 2.52 22.37
N LEU A 211 -10.53 1.72 21.83
CA LEU A 211 -10.67 0.28 21.60
C LEU A 211 -10.26 -0.48 22.87
N ILE A 212 -11.23 -1.15 23.47
CA ILE A 212 -11.09 -1.95 24.70
C ILE A 212 -11.06 -3.43 24.31
N ARG A 213 -10.07 -4.17 24.82
CA ARG A 213 -9.78 -5.55 24.41
C ARG A 213 -9.56 -6.45 25.61
N HIS A 214 -9.86 -7.74 25.43
CA HIS A 214 -9.74 -8.77 26.46
C HIS A 214 -10.67 -8.54 27.65
N VAL A 215 -11.94 -8.22 27.35
CA VAL A 215 -13.02 -8.03 28.33
C VAL A 215 -13.38 -9.39 28.97
N PRO A 216 -13.36 -9.52 30.32
CA PRO A 216 -13.82 -10.72 31.03
C PRO A 216 -15.28 -11.07 30.69
N PRO A 217 -15.73 -12.33 30.81
CA PRO A 217 -17.09 -12.74 30.44
C PRO A 217 -18.17 -11.90 31.14
N ASP A 218 -17.98 -11.63 32.42
CA ASP A 218 -18.91 -10.94 33.33
C ASP A 218 -19.14 -9.47 32.97
N PHE A 219 -18.25 -8.88 32.15
CA PHE A 219 -18.28 -7.48 31.74
C PHE A 219 -18.56 -7.32 30.23
N ARG A 220 -19.07 -8.34 29.52
CA ARG A 220 -19.41 -8.28 28.08
C ARG A 220 -20.80 -7.69 27.79
N THR A 221 -21.13 -6.63 28.49
CA THR A 221 -22.32 -5.78 28.26
C THR A 221 -21.85 -4.33 28.11
N ASP A 222 -22.69 -3.47 27.56
CA ASP A 222 -22.32 -2.06 27.36
C ASP A 222 -22.12 -1.34 28.72
N ASP A 223 -22.95 -1.66 29.72
CA ASP A 223 -22.77 -1.23 31.12
C ASP A 223 -21.52 -1.85 31.77
N GLY A 224 -21.27 -3.15 31.57
CA GLY A 224 -20.03 -3.79 32.05
C GLY A 224 -18.77 -3.14 31.46
N LEU A 225 -18.84 -2.68 30.21
CA LEU A 225 -17.76 -1.95 29.55
C LEU A 225 -17.59 -0.52 30.13
N LEU A 226 -18.68 0.12 30.56
CA LEU A 226 -18.68 1.45 31.18
C LEU A 226 -18.01 1.40 32.56
N ARG A 227 -18.45 0.48 33.44
CA ARG A 227 -17.83 0.23 34.75
C ARG A 227 -16.32 -0.05 34.64
N LEU A 228 -15.91 -0.79 33.61
CA LEU A 228 -14.50 -1.15 33.34
C LEU A 228 -13.64 0.06 32.89
N VAL A 229 -14.25 1.10 32.33
CA VAL A 229 -13.59 2.36 32.02
C VAL A 229 -13.56 3.26 33.25
N ASP A 230 -14.64 3.32 34.01
CA ASP A 230 -14.77 4.19 35.18
C ASP A 230 -13.84 3.78 36.34
N ASP A 231 -13.48 2.49 36.46
CA ASP A 231 -12.35 2.01 37.29
C ASP A 231 -11.01 2.76 37.04
N ILE A 232 -10.87 3.46 35.90
CA ILE A 232 -9.66 4.20 35.49
C ILE A 232 -9.94 5.67 35.15
N ASN A 233 -11.19 6.07 34.92
CA ASN A 233 -11.57 7.38 34.42
C ASN A 233 -11.47 8.46 35.52
N PRO A 234 -10.55 9.43 35.42
CA PRO A 234 -10.48 10.58 36.33
C PRO A 234 -11.37 11.75 35.87
N THR A 235 -12.19 11.55 34.85
CA THR A 235 -12.96 12.60 34.15
C THR A 235 -14.44 12.40 34.43
N SER A 236 -15.17 13.46 34.79
CA SER A 236 -16.62 13.42 35.01
C SER A 236 -17.44 13.09 33.75
N SER A 237 -16.84 13.16 32.56
CA SER A 237 -17.47 12.79 31.30
C SER A 237 -17.64 11.26 31.17
N VAL A 238 -18.88 10.78 31.27
CA VAL A 238 -19.26 9.38 31.06
C VAL A 238 -19.11 9.00 29.57
N PRO A 239 -18.43 7.90 29.22
CA PRO A 239 -18.31 7.44 27.83
C PRO A 239 -19.58 6.70 27.35
N LEU A 240 -19.85 6.78 26.05
CA LEU A 240 -20.81 5.86 25.41
C LEU A 240 -20.10 4.59 24.95
N THR A 241 -20.58 3.44 25.41
CA THR A 241 -19.99 2.13 25.19
C THR A 241 -20.74 1.31 24.13
N SER A 242 -20.01 0.43 23.45
CA SER A 242 -20.54 -0.49 22.45
C SER A 242 -19.73 -1.79 22.41
N ILE A 243 -20.34 -2.90 22.79
CA ILE A 243 -19.72 -4.22 22.82
C ILE A 243 -19.68 -4.86 21.42
N GLY A 244 -18.53 -5.40 21.03
CA GLY A 244 -18.40 -6.13 19.77
C GLY A 244 -19.20 -7.44 19.80
N ARG A 245 -19.97 -7.74 18.75
CA ARG A 245 -20.73 -9.01 18.63
C ARG A 245 -20.07 -9.99 17.65
N ASN A 246 -20.45 -11.27 17.72
CA ASN A 246 -19.82 -12.37 16.97
C ASN A 246 -20.21 -12.42 15.48
N MET A 247 -19.63 -11.53 14.66
CA MET A 247 -19.91 -11.43 13.23
C MET A 247 -18.95 -12.29 12.37
N LYS A 248 -18.94 -13.62 12.56
CA LYS A 248 -18.08 -14.55 11.80
C LYS A 248 -18.65 -15.00 10.45
N GLN A 249 -19.97 -14.98 10.27
CA GLN A 249 -20.67 -15.43 9.06
C GLN A 249 -20.90 -14.27 8.08
N LEU A 250 -21.50 -13.19 8.56
CA LEU A 250 -21.85 -12.00 7.76
C LEU A 250 -20.73 -11.48 6.82
N PRO A 251 -19.44 -11.38 7.22
CA PRO A 251 -18.38 -10.91 6.32
C PRO A 251 -18.03 -11.92 5.23
N LYS A 252 -18.23 -13.22 5.48
CA LYS A 252 -18.05 -14.28 4.47
C LYS A 252 -19.17 -14.23 3.44
N LEU A 253 -20.43 -14.10 3.88
CA LEU A 253 -21.57 -13.94 2.98
C LEU A 253 -21.41 -12.73 2.06
N ILE A 254 -20.98 -11.60 2.61
CA ILE A 254 -20.70 -10.39 1.80
C ILE A 254 -19.53 -10.64 0.82
N ALA A 255 -18.47 -11.35 1.22
CA ALA A 255 -17.38 -11.69 0.31
C ALA A 255 -17.79 -12.71 -0.79
N GLU A 256 -18.72 -13.61 -0.49
CA GLU A 256 -19.32 -14.54 -1.46
C GLU A 256 -20.30 -13.83 -2.40
N HIS A 257 -21.09 -12.87 -1.89
CA HIS A 257 -21.93 -11.96 -2.69
C HIS A 257 -21.06 -11.14 -3.64
N GLU A 258 -20.07 -10.39 -3.14
CA GLU A 258 -19.15 -9.58 -3.95
C GLU A 258 -18.41 -10.42 -5.02
N LYS A 259 -18.07 -11.68 -4.71
CA LYS A 259 -17.48 -12.61 -5.68
C LYS A 259 -18.49 -13.07 -6.74
N THR A 260 -19.72 -13.38 -6.35
CA THR A 260 -20.78 -13.84 -7.26
C THR A 260 -21.19 -12.72 -8.22
N VAL A 261 -21.31 -11.48 -7.72
CA VAL A 261 -21.54 -10.27 -8.52
C VAL A 261 -20.38 -10.05 -9.52
N ARG A 262 -19.12 -10.11 -9.09
CA ARG A 262 -17.95 -9.99 -10.01
C ARG A 262 -17.93 -11.08 -11.09
N GLN A 263 -18.38 -12.29 -10.80
CA GLN A 263 -18.52 -13.36 -11.81
C GLN A 263 -19.69 -13.13 -12.77
N LEU A 264 -20.83 -12.61 -12.29
CA LEU A 264 -21.95 -12.24 -13.14
C LEU A 264 -21.55 -11.09 -14.10
N GLU A 265 -20.83 -10.08 -13.62
CA GLU A 265 -20.26 -9.02 -14.47
C GLU A 265 -19.32 -9.57 -15.55
N GLU A 266 -18.47 -10.55 -15.22
CA GLU A 266 -17.56 -11.19 -16.18
C GLU A 266 -18.31 -12.01 -17.24
N VAL A 267 -19.38 -12.71 -16.86
CA VAL A 267 -20.25 -13.47 -17.76
C VAL A 267 -21.02 -12.51 -18.69
N LEU A 268 -21.64 -11.47 -18.13
CA LEU A 268 -22.40 -10.47 -18.88
C LEU A 268 -21.50 -9.71 -19.87
N ALA A 269 -20.32 -9.26 -19.45
CA ALA A 269 -19.37 -8.57 -20.33
C ALA A 269 -18.89 -9.46 -21.49
N LYS A 270 -18.75 -10.77 -21.29
CA LYS A 270 -18.42 -11.73 -22.36
C LYS A 270 -19.59 -11.99 -23.31
N TYR A 271 -20.81 -12.11 -22.79
CA TYR A 271 -22.00 -12.41 -23.60
C TYR A 271 -22.46 -11.19 -24.43
N PHE A 272 -22.56 -10.02 -23.80
CA PHE A 272 -23.00 -8.77 -24.44
C PHE A 272 -21.85 -7.98 -25.10
N LYS A 273 -20.74 -8.64 -25.47
CA LYS A 273 -19.59 -7.96 -26.11
C LYS A 273 -19.95 -7.28 -27.43
N ASN A 274 -20.82 -7.93 -28.21
CA ASN A 274 -21.40 -7.42 -29.45
C ASN A 274 -22.94 -7.49 -29.32
N PRO A 275 -23.62 -6.43 -28.84
CA PRO A 275 -25.06 -6.46 -28.58
C PRO A 275 -25.91 -6.84 -29.80
N ASP A 276 -25.46 -6.44 -30.99
CA ASP A 276 -26.16 -6.65 -32.28
C ASP A 276 -26.06 -8.09 -32.80
N ARG A 277 -25.18 -8.92 -32.22
CA ARG A 277 -24.92 -10.30 -32.64
C ARG A 277 -24.63 -11.20 -31.43
N LEU A 278 -25.66 -11.44 -30.61
CA LEU A 278 -25.59 -12.37 -29.49
C LEU A 278 -25.37 -13.82 -29.96
N PRO A 279 -24.53 -14.62 -29.26
CA PRO A 279 -24.38 -16.04 -29.57
C PRO A 279 -25.62 -16.84 -29.14
N VAL A 280 -26.07 -17.74 -30.01
CA VAL A 280 -27.31 -18.54 -29.86
C VAL A 280 -27.34 -19.37 -28.58
N LYS A 281 -26.18 -19.82 -28.09
CA LYS A 281 -26.06 -20.54 -26.81
C LYS A 281 -25.70 -19.57 -25.70
N ARG A 282 -26.56 -19.45 -24.69
CA ARG A 282 -26.28 -18.72 -23.44
C ARG A 282 -25.07 -19.33 -22.71
N PRO A 283 -24.32 -18.52 -21.94
CA PRO A 283 -23.14 -19.01 -21.22
C PRO A 283 -23.56 -19.94 -20.08
N THR A 284 -22.97 -21.12 -19.99
CA THR A 284 -23.22 -22.07 -18.88
C THR A 284 -22.06 -22.09 -17.88
N CYS A 285 -22.38 -22.30 -16.61
CA CYS A 285 -21.41 -22.50 -15.54
C CYS A 285 -21.70 -23.80 -14.78
N ARG A 286 -20.75 -24.24 -13.95
CA ARG A 286 -21.02 -25.24 -12.91
C ARG A 286 -21.36 -24.50 -11.61
N PRO A 287 -22.42 -24.89 -10.86
CA PRO A 287 -22.73 -24.32 -9.56
C PRO A 287 -21.55 -24.33 -8.59
N PHE A 288 -21.53 -23.42 -7.62
CA PHE A 288 -20.55 -23.44 -6.54
C PHE A 288 -20.68 -24.73 -5.71
N LYS A 289 -19.56 -25.21 -5.14
CA LYS A 289 -19.53 -26.45 -4.34
C LYS A 289 -20.53 -26.50 -3.17
N ALA A 290 -20.92 -25.35 -2.62
CA ALA A 290 -21.95 -25.27 -1.59
C ALA A 290 -23.35 -25.62 -2.13
N ASP A 291 -23.65 -25.27 -3.38
CA ASP A 291 -24.97 -25.39 -3.99
C ASP A 291 -25.11 -26.69 -4.81
N GLN A 292 -24.00 -27.37 -5.11
CA GLN A 292 -24.00 -28.62 -5.87
C GLN A 292 -24.82 -29.74 -5.21
N ALA A 293 -24.99 -29.69 -3.88
CA ALA A 293 -25.86 -30.60 -3.13
C ALA A 293 -27.36 -30.34 -3.35
N THR A 294 -27.75 -29.12 -3.71
CA THR A 294 -29.16 -28.67 -3.82
C THR A 294 -29.61 -28.44 -5.26
N ARG A 295 -28.69 -28.01 -6.13
CA ARG A 295 -28.93 -27.67 -7.55
C ARG A 295 -28.20 -28.62 -8.52
N GLY A 296 -27.52 -29.65 -8.02
CA GLY A 296 -26.77 -30.63 -8.82
C GLY A 296 -25.41 -30.14 -9.31
N SER A 297 -24.66 -31.04 -9.96
CA SER A 297 -23.30 -30.77 -10.46
C SER A 297 -23.23 -30.41 -11.96
N ASP A 298 -24.38 -30.37 -12.64
CA ASP A 298 -24.49 -30.13 -14.07
C ASP A 298 -24.23 -28.68 -14.48
N ARG A 299 -24.18 -28.45 -15.80
CA ARG A 299 -24.00 -27.11 -16.37
C ARG A 299 -25.33 -26.38 -16.50
N ILE A 300 -25.55 -25.42 -15.62
CA ILE A 300 -26.74 -24.54 -15.60
C ILE A 300 -26.42 -23.24 -16.34
N ASP A 301 -27.43 -22.52 -16.83
CA ASP A 301 -27.26 -21.15 -17.32
C ASP A 301 -26.58 -20.28 -16.24
N ALA A 302 -25.49 -19.62 -16.62
CA ALA A 302 -24.69 -18.83 -15.70
C ALA A 302 -25.38 -17.53 -15.29
N ILE A 303 -26.19 -16.92 -16.16
CA ILE A 303 -26.86 -15.64 -15.88
C ILE A 303 -27.95 -15.87 -14.84
N ASP A 304 -28.79 -16.88 -15.05
CA ASP A 304 -29.94 -17.16 -14.20
C ASP A 304 -29.50 -17.76 -12.85
N TYR A 305 -28.53 -18.70 -12.83
CA TYR A 305 -27.99 -19.26 -11.58
C TYR A 305 -27.28 -18.21 -10.71
N LEU A 306 -26.41 -17.36 -11.29
CA LEU A 306 -25.71 -16.34 -10.52
C LEU A 306 -26.68 -15.26 -10.02
N THR A 307 -27.70 -14.91 -10.81
CA THR A 307 -28.76 -13.98 -10.39
C THR A 307 -29.54 -14.51 -9.20
N ALA A 308 -30.02 -15.76 -9.27
CA ALA A 308 -30.71 -16.40 -8.16
C ALA A 308 -29.82 -16.47 -6.92
N ARG A 309 -28.55 -16.90 -7.06
CA ARG A 309 -27.59 -16.97 -5.95
C ARG A 309 -27.29 -15.61 -5.31
N ILE A 310 -27.30 -14.53 -6.07
CA ILE A 310 -27.16 -13.18 -5.51
C ILE A 310 -28.40 -12.82 -4.68
N GLY A 311 -29.61 -13.16 -5.13
CA GLY A 311 -30.84 -13.00 -4.34
C GLY A 311 -30.84 -13.82 -3.05
N ASP A 312 -30.48 -15.10 -3.14
CA ASP A 312 -30.33 -16.03 -1.99
C ASP A 312 -29.42 -15.41 -0.92
N LEU A 313 -28.24 -14.91 -1.33
CA LEU A 313 -27.25 -14.29 -0.44
C LEU A 313 -27.70 -12.94 0.12
N GLU A 314 -28.41 -12.11 -0.65
CA GLU A 314 -28.96 -10.83 -0.17
C GLU A 314 -30.02 -11.06 0.93
N ALA A 315 -30.86 -12.09 0.79
CA ALA A 315 -31.82 -12.51 1.81
C ALA A 315 -31.13 -13.04 3.08
N GLU A 316 -30.14 -13.93 2.96
CA GLU A 316 -29.38 -14.42 4.12
C GLU A 316 -28.65 -13.28 4.85
N ILE A 317 -28.02 -12.36 4.11
CA ILE A 317 -27.34 -11.18 4.66
C ILE A 317 -28.32 -10.27 5.40
N LYS A 318 -29.55 -10.07 4.89
CA LYS A 318 -30.59 -9.29 5.56
C LYS A 318 -30.97 -9.95 6.90
N HIS A 319 -31.31 -11.24 6.88
CA HIS A 319 -31.69 -12.00 8.08
C HIS A 319 -30.57 -12.02 9.15
N VAL A 320 -29.30 -12.15 8.74
CA VAL A 320 -28.13 -12.12 9.65
C VAL A 320 -27.84 -10.70 10.18
N ARG A 321 -28.26 -9.64 9.49
CA ARG A 321 -28.21 -8.26 9.99
C ARG A 321 -29.32 -7.97 11.01
N GLU A 322 -30.52 -8.47 10.78
CA GLU A 322 -31.68 -8.26 11.66
C GLU A 322 -31.53 -9.06 12.98
N SER A 323 -31.06 -10.30 12.91
CA SER A 323 -30.80 -11.16 14.08
C SER A 323 -29.60 -10.74 14.95
N ILE A 324 -28.86 -9.67 14.61
CA ILE A 324 -27.62 -9.27 15.29
C ILE A 324 -27.77 -8.97 16.81
N ASN A 325 -29.00 -8.75 17.30
CA ASN A 325 -29.28 -8.51 18.71
C ASN A 325 -29.26 -9.77 19.58
N THR A 326 -29.43 -10.97 19.02
CA THR A 326 -29.36 -12.24 19.77
C THR A 326 -27.95 -12.85 19.76
N VAL A 327 -27.01 -12.26 19.02
CA VAL A 327 -25.69 -12.85 18.74
C VAL A 327 -24.67 -12.54 19.85
N ASN A 328 -24.11 -13.61 20.42
CA ASN A 328 -23.08 -13.60 21.47
C ASN A 328 -22.03 -12.48 21.39
N ALA A 329 -21.80 -11.83 22.55
CA ALA A 329 -20.80 -10.78 22.73
C ALA A 329 -19.35 -11.32 22.71
N MET A 330 -18.47 -10.56 22.06
CA MET A 330 -17.04 -10.83 21.91
C MET A 330 -16.22 -10.15 23.04
N PRO A 331 -14.98 -10.59 23.32
CA PRO A 331 -14.13 -10.01 24.35
C PRO A 331 -13.45 -8.69 23.92
N TYR A 332 -14.15 -7.84 23.17
CA TYR A 332 -13.71 -6.49 22.76
C TYR A 332 -14.91 -5.56 22.61
N GLY A 333 -14.68 -4.26 22.76
CA GLY A 333 -15.68 -3.22 22.56
C GLY A 333 -15.04 -1.84 22.36
N PHE A 334 -15.87 -0.83 22.17
CA PHE A 334 -15.48 0.56 21.98
C PHE A 334 -16.12 1.43 23.07
N ALA A 335 -15.41 2.48 23.50
CA ALA A 335 -15.91 3.53 24.37
C ALA A 335 -15.63 4.88 23.71
N SER A 336 -16.62 5.76 23.59
CA SER A 336 -16.50 7.05 22.88
C SER A 336 -16.85 8.23 23.78
N TRP A 337 -16.05 9.28 23.69
CA TRP A 337 -16.23 10.55 24.41
C TRP A 337 -16.68 11.65 23.44
N GLU A 338 -17.24 12.74 23.97
CA GLU A 338 -17.47 13.94 23.16
C GLU A 338 -16.18 14.73 22.92
N SER A 339 -15.28 14.76 23.91
CA SER A 339 -13.97 15.43 23.81
C SER A 339 -12.83 14.47 23.45
N ILE A 340 -11.99 14.89 22.49
CA ILE A 340 -10.72 14.23 22.14
C ILE A 340 -9.74 14.26 23.32
N GLU A 341 -9.76 15.33 24.13
CA GLU A 341 -8.84 15.47 25.25
C GLU A 341 -9.12 14.42 26.34
N ALA A 342 -10.40 14.20 26.67
CA ALA A 342 -10.82 13.18 27.62
C ALA A 342 -10.42 11.77 27.14
N ALA A 343 -10.74 11.41 25.89
CA ALA A 343 -10.37 10.11 25.31
C ALA A 343 -8.84 9.88 25.33
N HIS A 344 -8.05 10.85 24.87
CA HIS A 344 -6.59 10.72 24.89
C HIS A 344 -6.00 10.70 26.30
N PHE A 345 -6.59 11.41 27.27
CA PHE A 345 -6.13 11.41 28.66
C PHE A 345 -6.45 10.08 29.35
N VAL A 346 -7.66 9.53 29.20
CA VAL A 346 -8.02 8.19 29.69
C VAL A 346 -7.13 7.11 29.05
N ALA A 347 -6.81 7.23 27.76
CA ALA A 347 -5.84 6.35 27.12
C ALA A 347 -4.39 6.50 27.64
N TYR A 348 -4.04 7.68 28.17
CA TYR A 348 -2.74 7.96 28.77
C TYR A 348 -2.64 7.38 30.18
N THR A 349 -3.68 7.51 31.01
CA THR A 349 -3.73 6.90 32.36
C THR A 349 -3.85 5.38 32.29
N ALA A 350 -4.60 4.85 31.33
CA ALA A 350 -4.75 3.42 31.10
C ALA A 350 -3.50 2.72 30.53
N ARG A 351 -2.51 3.45 29.99
CA ARG A 351 -1.43 2.84 29.17
C ARG A 351 -0.61 1.75 29.87
N ASN A 352 -0.45 1.85 31.18
CA ASN A 352 0.24 0.88 32.04
C ASN A 352 -0.71 0.12 32.99
N LYS A 353 -2.02 0.42 32.97
CA LYS A 353 -3.04 -0.21 33.81
C LYS A 353 -3.84 -1.24 32.99
N HIS A 354 -4.23 -2.35 33.59
CA HIS A 354 -4.99 -3.42 32.92
C HIS A 354 -6.18 -3.84 33.80
N PRO A 355 -7.27 -3.04 33.84
CA PRO A 355 -8.37 -3.27 34.77
C PRO A 355 -9.03 -4.60 34.44
N ARG A 356 -9.18 -5.46 35.45
CA ARG A 356 -9.62 -6.87 35.36
C ARG A 356 -8.98 -7.64 34.18
N GLY A 357 -7.71 -7.37 33.86
CA GLY A 357 -6.97 -8.05 32.78
C GLY A 357 -7.30 -7.59 31.35
N SER A 358 -8.10 -6.54 31.18
CA SER A 358 -8.38 -5.92 29.88
C SER A 358 -7.21 -5.03 29.39
N SER A 359 -7.34 -4.44 28.21
CA SER A 359 -6.41 -3.47 27.65
C SER A 359 -7.18 -2.40 26.87
N ILE A 360 -7.17 -1.18 27.41
CA ILE A 360 -7.72 0.03 26.80
C ILE A 360 -6.62 0.66 25.93
N THR A 361 -6.98 1.11 24.72
CA THR A 361 -6.07 1.70 23.73
C THR A 361 -6.84 2.69 22.86
N LEU A 362 -6.18 3.72 22.31
CA LEU A 362 -6.80 4.59 21.28
C LEU A 362 -7.33 3.76 20.11
N ALA A 363 -8.52 4.08 19.61
CA ALA A 363 -9.10 3.38 18.47
C ALA A 363 -8.33 3.76 17.19
N PRO A 364 -7.86 2.78 16.39
CA PRO A 364 -7.44 3.04 15.02
C PRO A 364 -8.67 3.32 14.14
N ARG A 365 -8.47 3.88 12.94
CA ARG A 365 -9.57 4.12 11.97
C ARG A 365 -10.32 2.80 11.68
N PRO A 366 -11.66 2.78 11.53
CA PRO A 366 -12.43 1.56 11.30
C PRO A 366 -11.96 0.69 10.13
N ASN A 367 -11.46 1.29 9.04
CA ASN A 367 -10.88 0.56 7.91
C ASN A 367 -9.46 0.02 8.20
N ASP A 368 -8.71 0.55 9.16
CA ASP A 368 -7.41 -0.03 9.55
C ASP A 368 -7.59 -1.31 10.39
N ILE A 369 -8.73 -1.48 11.07
CA ILE A 369 -9.03 -2.66 11.90
C ILE A 369 -9.12 -3.94 11.06
N ILE A 370 -8.46 -5.00 11.52
CA ILE A 370 -8.61 -6.38 11.05
C ILE A 370 -9.53 -7.11 12.03
N TRP A 371 -10.84 -7.01 11.77
CA TRP A 371 -11.91 -7.39 12.70
C TRP A 371 -11.85 -8.86 13.16
N GLU A 372 -11.51 -9.79 12.27
CA GLU A 372 -11.28 -11.21 12.58
C GLU A 372 -10.25 -11.42 13.69
N ASN A 373 -9.23 -10.55 13.75
CA ASN A 373 -8.12 -10.66 14.70
C ASN A 373 -8.40 -9.99 16.05
N LEU A 374 -9.49 -9.20 16.21
CA LEU A 374 -9.87 -8.61 17.49
C LEU A 374 -10.24 -9.67 18.53
N ALA A 375 -11.02 -10.68 18.13
CA ALA A 375 -11.50 -11.75 19.00
C ALA A 375 -10.40 -12.72 19.50
N LEU A 376 -9.18 -12.67 18.95
CA LEU A 376 -8.09 -13.55 19.35
C LEU A 376 -7.58 -13.24 20.77
N SER A 377 -7.47 -14.28 21.61
CA SER A 377 -6.97 -14.16 22.99
C SER A 377 -5.48 -13.79 23.05
N ARG A 378 -5.03 -13.24 24.20
CA ARG A 378 -3.60 -12.89 24.42
C ARG A 378 -2.68 -14.11 24.17
N LYS A 379 -3.07 -15.30 24.65
CA LYS A 379 -2.33 -16.57 24.44
C LYS A 379 -2.28 -16.96 22.95
N SER A 380 -3.43 -17.00 22.27
CA SER A 380 -3.50 -17.36 20.84
C SER A 380 -2.69 -16.42 19.95
N ARG A 381 -2.74 -15.10 20.18
CA ARG A 381 -1.96 -14.11 19.41
C ARG A 381 -0.45 -14.21 19.66
N LYS A 382 -0.01 -14.53 20.89
CA LYS A 382 1.41 -14.85 21.17
C LYS A 382 1.85 -16.10 20.40
N TRP A 383 1.07 -17.18 20.45
CA TRP A 383 1.37 -18.44 19.76
C TRP A 383 1.45 -18.29 18.23
N LYS A 384 0.48 -17.60 17.61
CA LYS A 384 0.52 -17.29 16.17
C LYS A 384 1.75 -16.47 15.77
N ARG A 385 2.21 -15.54 16.61
CA ARG A 385 3.44 -14.78 16.37
C ARG A 385 4.71 -15.62 16.53
N ILE A 386 4.76 -16.56 17.47
CA ILE A 386 5.87 -17.52 17.62
C ILE A 386 5.94 -18.45 16.39
N ILE A 387 4.81 -18.99 15.93
CA ILE A 387 4.73 -19.79 14.70
C ILE A 387 5.15 -18.96 13.47
N ASN A 388 4.71 -17.71 13.35
CA ASN A 388 5.13 -16.81 12.28
C ASN A 388 6.65 -16.54 12.31
N PHE A 389 7.22 -16.34 13.50
CA PHE A 389 8.67 -16.19 13.67
C PHE A 389 9.43 -17.48 13.29
N PHE A 390 8.96 -18.65 13.73
CA PHE A 390 9.55 -19.94 13.35
C PHE A 390 9.58 -20.13 11.83
N TRP A 391 8.44 -19.98 11.15
CA TRP A 391 8.39 -20.09 9.69
C TRP A 391 9.19 -18.99 8.97
N SER A 392 9.27 -17.78 9.54
CA SER A 392 10.13 -16.70 9.03
C SER A 392 11.60 -17.10 9.10
N THR A 393 12.05 -17.72 10.20
CA THR A 393 13.43 -18.19 10.38
C THR A 393 13.74 -19.39 9.48
N VAL A 394 12.86 -20.39 9.40
CA VAL A 394 13.00 -21.54 8.49
C VAL A 394 13.09 -21.07 7.03
N LEU A 395 12.24 -20.14 6.60
CA LEU A 395 12.32 -19.53 5.27
C LEU A 395 13.65 -18.78 5.07
N THR A 396 14.13 -18.06 6.09
CA THR A 396 15.39 -17.30 6.00
C THR A 396 16.60 -18.22 5.82
N VAL A 397 16.65 -19.34 6.54
CA VAL A 397 17.73 -20.34 6.42
C VAL A 397 17.63 -21.10 5.09
N LEU A 398 16.44 -21.57 4.71
CA LEU A 398 16.23 -22.28 3.44
C LEU A 398 16.61 -21.41 2.23
N TRP A 399 16.36 -20.10 2.29
CA TRP A 399 16.71 -19.17 1.22
C TRP A 399 18.22 -18.86 1.12
N ILE A 400 19.07 -19.37 2.01
CA ILE A 400 20.53 -19.25 1.84
C ILE A 400 20.97 -20.00 0.57
N ALA A 401 20.49 -21.23 0.37
CA ALA A 401 20.93 -22.05 -0.75
C ALA A 401 20.53 -21.46 -2.13
N PRO A 402 19.26 -21.05 -2.38
CA PRO A 402 18.91 -20.32 -3.60
C PRO A 402 19.74 -19.05 -3.83
N ASN A 403 20.07 -18.30 -2.79
CA ASN A 403 20.83 -17.06 -2.92
C ASN A 403 22.31 -17.33 -3.29
N ALA A 404 22.93 -18.35 -2.69
CA ALA A 404 24.26 -18.82 -3.05
C ALA A 404 24.30 -19.40 -4.47
N LEU A 405 23.31 -20.21 -4.87
CA LEU A 405 23.21 -20.76 -6.22
C LEU A 405 23.07 -19.64 -7.29
N ILE A 406 22.28 -18.61 -7.01
CA ILE A 406 22.19 -17.42 -7.86
C ILE A 406 23.55 -16.69 -7.95
N ALA A 407 24.21 -16.49 -6.81
CA ALA A 407 25.51 -15.79 -6.74
C ALA A 407 26.66 -16.54 -7.43
N VAL A 408 26.65 -17.88 -7.46
CA VAL A 408 27.71 -18.72 -8.04
C VAL A 408 27.46 -19.07 -9.51
N PHE A 409 26.22 -19.47 -9.87
CA PHE A 409 25.92 -20.02 -11.19
C PHE A 409 25.18 -19.07 -12.14
N LEU A 410 24.25 -18.23 -11.63
CA LEU A 410 23.53 -17.28 -12.50
C LEU A 410 24.36 -16.03 -12.80
N SER A 411 25.26 -15.63 -11.90
CA SER A 411 26.22 -14.54 -12.15
C SER A 411 27.17 -14.87 -13.32
N ASN A 412 27.61 -16.13 -13.41
CA ASN A 412 28.52 -16.61 -14.42
C ASN A 412 28.21 -18.06 -14.84
N LEU A 413 27.58 -18.24 -16.01
CA LEU A 413 27.26 -19.57 -16.54
C LEU A 413 28.50 -20.41 -16.91
N SER A 414 29.68 -19.79 -17.07
CA SER A 414 30.94 -20.56 -17.19
C SER A 414 31.28 -21.35 -15.92
N ASN A 415 30.81 -20.91 -14.74
CA ASN A 415 30.93 -21.68 -13.50
C ASN A 415 30.04 -22.94 -13.50
N LEU A 416 28.91 -22.92 -14.21
CA LEU A 416 28.08 -24.11 -14.41
C LEU A 416 28.77 -25.10 -15.37
N GLY A 417 29.47 -24.60 -16.39
CA GLY A 417 30.29 -25.42 -17.29
C GLY A 417 31.48 -26.11 -16.62
N LYS A 418 31.96 -25.61 -15.48
CA LYS A 418 32.95 -26.32 -14.64
C LYS A 418 32.34 -27.58 -14.01
N VAL A 419 31.27 -27.38 -13.24
CA VAL A 419 30.61 -28.44 -12.44
C VAL A 419 29.82 -29.44 -13.31
N TRP A 420 29.34 -29.06 -14.50
CA TRP A 420 28.52 -29.91 -15.37
C TRP A 420 29.15 -30.13 -16.77
N PRO A 421 29.92 -31.23 -16.98
CA PRO A 421 30.68 -31.45 -18.23
C PRO A 421 29.87 -31.54 -19.54
N PRO A 422 28.62 -32.07 -19.57
CA PRO A 422 27.75 -31.96 -20.74
C PRO A 422 27.43 -30.51 -21.11
N PHE A 423 27.06 -29.68 -20.13
CA PHE A 423 26.79 -28.26 -20.35
C PHE A 423 28.04 -27.50 -20.84
N ARG A 424 29.23 -27.92 -20.40
CA ARG A 424 30.51 -27.40 -20.93
C ARG A 424 30.65 -27.56 -22.44
N LYS A 425 30.22 -28.69 -23.01
CA LYS A 425 30.29 -28.94 -24.46
C LYS A 425 29.39 -27.96 -25.21
N GLU A 426 28.14 -27.79 -24.75
CA GLU A 426 27.19 -26.86 -25.37
C GLU A 426 27.55 -25.38 -25.19
N LEU A 427 28.16 -25.01 -24.06
CA LEU A 427 28.65 -23.66 -23.83
C LEU A 427 29.76 -23.27 -24.81
N TYR A 428 30.66 -24.20 -25.15
CA TYR A 428 31.69 -23.98 -26.17
C TYR A 428 31.18 -24.12 -27.61
N ALA A 429 30.16 -24.94 -27.86
CA ALA A 429 29.52 -25.03 -29.18
C ALA A 429 28.73 -23.76 -29.53
N ASN A 430 28.03 -23.16 -28.56
CA ASN A 430 27.09 -22.06 -28.77
C ASN A 430 27.34 -20.85 -27.86
N PRO A 431 28.55 -20.25 -27.82
CA PRO A 431 28.91 -19.22 -26.84
C PRO A 431 28.06 -17.94 -26.95
N LYS A 432 27.64 -17.56 -28.17
CA LYS A 432 26.84 -16.35 -28.40
C LYS A 432 25.43 -16.43 -27.81
N THR A 433 24.77 -17.59 -27.88
CA THR A 433 23.41 -17.76 -27.35
C THR A 433 23.45 -17.86 -25.82
N TRP A 434 24.40 -18.61 -25.25
CA TRP A 434 24.57 -18.71 -23.80
C TRP A 434 24.99 -17.37 -23.17
N ALA A 435 25.80 -16.55 -23.84
CA ALA A 435 26.09 -15.18 -23.41
C ALA A 435 24.83 -14.28 -23.41
N ALA A 436 23.94 -14.42 -24.39
CA ALA A 436 22.66 -13.70 -24.40
C ALA A 436 21.71 -14.19 -23.28
N VAL A 437 21.68 -15.49 -23.00
CA VAL A 437 20.96 -16.08 -21.87
C VAL A 437 21.53 -15.57 -20.53
N GLN A 438 22.85 -15.44 -20.39
CA GLN A 438 23.48 -14.83 -19.22
C GLN A 438 23.10 -13.35 -19.06
N GLY A 439 23.10 -12.58 -20.16
CA GLY A 439 22.74 -11.16 -20.13
C GLY A 439 21.27 -10.86 -19.83
N ILE A 440 20.35 -11.77 -20.19
CA ILE A 440 18.89 -11.53 -20.11
C ILE A 440 18.21 -12.43 -19.07
N ALA A 441 18.39 -13.75 -19.17
CA ALA A 441 17.64 -14.71 -18.37
C ALA A 441 18.11 -14.75 -16.90
N ALA A 442 19.41 -14.66 -16.63
CA ALA A 442 19.92 -14.68 -15.26
C ALA A 442 19.44 -13.45 -14.43
N PRO A 443 19.49 -12.20 -14.94
CA PRO A 443 18.84 -11.06 -14.29
C PRO A 443 17.32 -11.21 -14.16
N ALA A 444 16.63 -11.79 -15.16
CA ALA A 444 15.18 -12.00 -15.12
C ALA A 444 14.75 -13.01 -14.04
N VAL A 445 15.41 -14.17 -13.97
CA VAL A 445 15.18 -15.21 -12.94
C VAL A 445 15.50 -14.65 -11.55
N THR A 446 16.62 -13.95 -11.40
CA THR A 446 16.98 -13.28 -10.13
C THR A 446 15.90 -12.28 -9.71
N SER A 447 15.42 -11.45 -10.64
CA SER A 447 14.36 -10.47 -10.37
C SER A 447 13.03 -11.13 -9.99
N PHE A 448 12.67 -12.24 -10.64
CA PHE A 448 11.46 -13.01 -10.34
C PHE A 448 11.52 -13.62 -8.92
N VAL A 449 12.64 -14.26 -8.56
CA VAL A 449 12.86 -14.82 -7.21
C VAL A 449 12.73 -13.75 -6.14
N TYR A 450 13.33 -12.56 -6.35
CA TYR A 450 13.23 -11.45 -5.41
C TYR A 450 11.85 -10.74 -5.38
N LEU A 451 11.05 -10.84 -6.45
CA LEU A 451 9.67 -10.32 -6.50
C LEU A 451 8.70 -11.17 -5.67
N VAL A 452 8.87 -12.49 -5.69
CA VAL A 452 8.04 -13.44 -4.91
C VAL A 452 8.24 -13.28 -3.40
N LEU A 453 9.45 -12.91 -2.95
CA LEU A 453 9.85 -12.86 -1.55
C LEU A 453 8.96 -11.92 -0.67
N PRO A 454 8.70 -10.64 -1.01
CA PRO A 454 7.72 -9.80 -0.31
C PRO A 454 6.30 -10.37 -0.26
N ILE A 455 5.89 -11.14 -1.28
CA ILE A 455 4.56 -11.77 -1.32
C ILE A 455 4.49 -12.88 -0.27
N ILE A 456 5.52 -13.71 -0.14
CA ILE A 456 5.61 -14.74 0.90
C ILE A 456 5.55 -14.10 2.30
N PHE A 457 6.37 -13.08 2.58
CA PHE A 457 6.39 -12.44 3.90
C PHE A 457 5.07 -11.73 4.24
N ARG A 458 4.39 -11.12 3.27
CA ARG A 458 3.05 -10.56 3.47
C ARG A 458 2.01 -11.65 3.74
N ARG A 459 2.05 -12.79 3.02
CA ARG A 459 1.18 -13.95 3.27
C ARG A 459 1.40 -14.58 4.65
N LEU A 460 2.65 -14.66 5.10
CA LEU A 460 2.99 -15.15 6.44
C LEU A 460 2.45 -14.20 7.53
N SER A 461 2.73 -12.91 7.41
CA SER A 461 2.34 -11.88 8.38
C SER A 461 0.81 -11.74 8.54
N ILE A 462 0.02 -12.03 7.49
CA ILE A 462 -1.44 -12.12 7.60
C ILE A 462 -1.88 -13.19 8.62
N ARG A 463 -1.16 -14.32 8.72
CA ARG A 463 -1.46 -15.43 9.65
C ARG A 463 -1.07 -15.11 11.10
N ALA A 464 -0.25 -14.09 11.35
CA ALA A 464 0.29 -13.76 12.67
C ALA A 464 -0.75 -13.21 13.68
N GLY A 465 -1.94 -12.80 13.21
CA GLY A 465 -3.03 -12.33 14.08
C GLY A 465 -2.94 -10.86 14.51
N ASP A 466 -2.30 -10.00 13.70
CA ASP A 466 -2.17 -8.57 13.96
C ASP A 466 -3.50 -7.81 13.83
N ILE A 467 -3.67 -6.77 14.67
CA ILE A 467 -4.97 -6.12 14.92
C ILE A 467 -5.31 -5.07 13.85
N THR A 468 -4.31 -4.45 13.23
CA THR A 468 -4.48 -3.38 12.23
C THR A 468 -3.67 -3.65 10.97
N LYS A 469 -4.11 -3.17 9.82
CA LYS A 469 -3.38 -3.22 8.54
C LYS A 469 -2.05 -2.47 8.67
N THR A 470 -2.03 -1.31 9.32
CA THR A 470 -0.81 -0.56 9.73
C THR A 470 0.20 -1.44 10.48
N SER A 471 -0.20 -2.05 11.60
CA SER A 471 0.67 -2.92 12.39
C SER A 471 1.16 -4.13 11.61
N ARG A 472 0.36 -4.66 10.66
CA ARG A 472 0.74 -5.77 9.80
C ARG A 472 1.79 -5.34 8.78
N GLU A 473 1.66 -4.19 8.12
CA GLU A 473 2.71 -3.68 7.23
C GLU A 473 4.00 -3.34 8.03
N CYS A 474 3.89 -2.85 9.27
CA CYS A 474 5.05 -2.70 10.17
C CYS A 474 5.74 -4.03 10.52
N HIS A 475 4.96 -5.12 10.67
CA HIS A 475 5.48 -6.47 10.88
C HIS A 475 6.17 -7.00 9.61
N VAL A 476 5.58 -6.78 8.43
CA VAL A 476 6.20 -7.10 7.13
C VAL A 476 7.54 -6.37 6.95
N ILE A 477 7.63 -5.09 7.30
CA ILE A 477 8.91 -4.34 7.33
C ILE A 477 9.92 -5.02 8.25
N HIS A 478 9.51 -5.47 9.44
CA HIS A 478 10.43 -6.15 10.36
C HIS A 478 10.95 -7.48 9.77
N SER A 479 10.08 -8.35 9.29
CA SER A 479 10.49 -9.67 8.80
C SER A 479 11.32 -9.56 7.53
N LEU A 480 10.96 -8.67 6.60
CA LEU A 480 11.77 -8.39 5.42
C LEU A 480 13.14 -7.81 5.80
N TYR A 481 13.21 -6.82 6.70
CA TYR A 481 14.49 -6.22 7.09
C TYR A 481 15.41 -7.25 7.76
N ALA A 482 14.86 -8.08 8.65
CA ALA A 482 15.60 -9.15 9.31
C ALA A 482 16.13 -10.17 8.28
N PHE A 483 15.28 -10.59 7.33
CA PHE A 483 15.69 -11.47 6.23
C PHE A 483 16.80 -10.85 5.37
N PHE A 484 16.62 -9.61 4.90
CA PHE A 484 17.54 -8.95 3.99
C PHE A 484 18.90 -8.70 4.66
N VAL A 485 18.93 -8.21 5.90
CA VAL A 485 20.20 -8.03 6.62
C VAL A 485 20.84 -9.37 6.97
N PHE A 486 20.08 -10.38 7.42
CA PHE A 486 20.67 -11.68 7.74
C PHE A 486 21.21 -12.40 6.51
N ASN A 487 20.39 -12.64 5.49
CA ASN A 487 20.81 -13.39 4.31
C ASN A 487 21.81 -12.59 3.45
N ASN A 488 21.48 -11.33 3.10
CA ASN A 488 22.31 -10.59 2.15
C ASN A 488 23.51 -9.87 2.80
N LEU A 489 23.51 -9.51 4.09
CA LEU A 489 24.68 -8.89 4.73
C LEU A 489 25.45 -9.91 5.57
N VAL A 490 24.81 -10.54 6.57
CA VAL A 490 25.52 -11.45 7.50
C VAL A 490 25.99 -12.72 6.80
N VAL A 491 25.09 -13.44 6.11
CA VAL A 491 25.47 -14.71 5.45
C VAL A 491 26.44 -14.46 4.31
N PHE A 492 26.14 -13.63 3.30
CA PHE A 492 27.09 -13.40 2.20
C PHE A 492 28.49 -12.91 2.64
N SER A 493 28.59 -12.04 3.65
CA SER A 493 29.90 -11.49 4.07
C SER A 493 30.71 -12.47 4.92
N ILE A 494 30.06 -13.32 5.72
CA ILE A 494 30.73 -14.23 6.66
C ILE A 494 30.86 -15.65 6.10
N PHE A 495 29.99 -16.07 5.18
CA PHE A 495 29.99 -17.42 4.59
C PHE A 495 31.31 -17.75 3.87
N SER A 496 31.87 -16.82 3.08
CA SER A 496 33.19 -17.00 2.44
C SER A 496 34.32 -17.20 3.47
N ALA A 497 34.26 -16.47 4.59
CA ALA A 497 35.24 -16.61 5.68
C ALA A 497 35.06 -17.90 6.49
N ILE A 498 33.82 -18.30 6.79
CA ILE A 498 33.51 -19.60 7.41
C ILE A 498 33.95 -20.74 6.50
N TRP A 499 33.66 -20.66 5.20
CA TRP A 499 34.04 -21.70 4.25
C TRP A 499 35.55 -21.81 4.11
N THR A 500 36.27 -20.68 4.04
CA THR A 500 37.73 -20.65 4.03
C THR A 500 38.32 -21.22 5.33
N PHE A 501 37.76 -20.85 6.49
CA PHE A 501 38.18 -21.40 7.80
C PHE A 501 37.95 -22.91 7.88
N VAL A 502 36.76 -23.39 7.49
CA VAL A 502 36.43 -24.83 7.44
C VAL A 502 37.34 -25.57 6.48
N ALA A 503 37.65 -25.01 5.31
CA ALA A 503 38.61 -25.58 4.37
C ALA A 503 40.00 -25.71 5.00
N THR A 504 40.54 -24.65 5.63
CA THR A 504 41.85 -24.70 6.31
C THR A 504 41.88 -25.69 7.49
N VAL A 505 40.76 -25.87 8.20
CA VAL A 505 40.66 -26.85 9.30
C VAL A 505 40.56 -28.29 8.78
N ILE A 506 39.90 -28.52 7.64
CA ILE A 506 39.87 -29.82 6.96
C ILE A 506 41.26 -30.15 6.39
N GLU A 507 41.95 -29.17 5.79
CA GLU A 507 43.30 -29.33 5.25
C GLU A 507 44.33 -29.64 6.35
N ALA A 508 44.31 -28.90 7.47
CA ALA A 508 45.13 -29.20 8.65
C ALA A 508 44.85 -30.60 9.20
N LYS A 509 43.57 -31.00 9.29
CA LYS A 509 43.18 -32.35 9.74
C LYS A 509 43.69 -33.44 8.79
N ASN A 510 43.64 -33.22 7.47
CA ASN A 510 44.15 -34.17 6.49
C ASN A 510 45.69 -34.31 6.56
N ASN A 511 46.38 -33.30 7.09
CA ASN A 511 47.83 -33.29 7.31
C ASN A 511 48.24 -33.83 8.71
N ASN A 512 47.30 -34.41 9.48
CA ASN A 512 47.49 -34.91 10.85
C ASN A 512 47.89 -33.86 11.91
N ASP A 513 47.66 -32.56 11.67
CA ASP A 513 47.85 -31.53 12.70
C ASP A 513 46.73 -31.55 13.75
N ASP A 514 47.08 -31.14 14.97
CA ASP A 514 46.15 -31.05 16.10
C ASP A 514 45.01 -30.06 15.78
N THR A 515 43.82 -30.60 15.53
CA THR A 515 42.68 -29.82 14.98
C THR A 515 42.27 -28.66 15.89
N TRP A 516 42.55 -28.76 17.20
CA TRP A 516 42.24 -27.70 18.17
C TRP A 516 43.25 -26.55 18.15
N ASP A 517 44.53 -26.84 17.94
CA ASP A 517 45.56 -25.81 17.75
C ASP A 517 45.41 -25.13 16.38
N ALA A 518 45.04 -25.88 15.33
CA ALA A 518 44.64 -25.30 14.05
C ALA A 518 43.44 -24.33 14.16
N ILE A 519 42.46 -24.63 15.03
CA ILE A 519 41.32 -23.74 15.30
C ILE A 519 41.74 -22.48 16.07
N LEU A 520 42.68 -22.58 17.02
CA LEU A 520 43.23 -21.44 17.77
C LEU A 520 44.12 -20.54 16.88
N LYS A 521 44.96 -21.16 16.04
CA LYS A 521 45.87 -20.48 15.09
C LYS A 521 45.18 -19.94 13.84
N GLY A 522 44.05 -20.51 13.42
CA GLY A 522 43.38 -20.27 12.12
C GLY A 522 42.81 -18.87 11.84
N GLN A 523 43.22 -17.86 12.61
CA GLN A 523 42.98 -16.43 12.40
C GLN A 523 41.56 -16.04 11.93
N PHE A 524 40.51 -16.67 12.49
CA PHE A 524 39.12 -16.49 12.05
C PHE A 524 38.71 -15.01 11.82
N PHE A 525 39.12 -14.12 12.73
CA PHE A 525 38.86 -12.68 12.62
C PHE A 525 39.55 -12.01 11.41
N PHE A 526 40.75 -12.46 11.04
CA PHE A 526 41.46 -11.98 9.84
C PHE A 526 40.78 -12.47 8.56
N GLN A 527 40.31 -13.72 8.54
CA GLN A 527 39.52 -14.26 7.42
C GLN A 527 38.20 -13.49 7.25
N VAL A 528 37.47 -13.24 8.35
CA VAL A 528 36.23 -12.43 8.35
C VAL A 528 36.49 -10.98 7.93
N ALA A 529 37.55 -10.34 8.42
CA ALA A 529 37.92 -8.98 8.03
C ALA A 529 38.31 -8.89 6.54
N THR A 530 39.03 -9.90 6.03
CA THR A 530 39.41 -9.98 4.61
C THR A 530 38.20 -10.22 3.72
N ALA A 531 37.29 -11.13 4.10
CA ALA A 531 36.03 -11.33 3.38
C ALA A 531 35.15 -10.07 3.38
N LEU A 532 35.07 -9.32 4.48
CA LEU A 532 34.37 -8.03 4.55
C LEU A 532 34.99 -6.98 3.61
N CYS A 533 36.32 -6.91 3.52
CA CYS A 533 37.00 -6.03 2.55
C CYS A 533 36.69 -6.47 1.11
N ASN A 534 36.83 -7.76 0.81
CA ASN A 534 36.55 -8.34 -0.52
C ASN A 534 35.08 -8.16 -0.94
N VAL A 535 34.10 -8.22 -0.03
CA VAL A 535 32.68 -8.06 -0.39
C VAL A 535 32.29 -6.57 -0.57
N SER A 536 33.11 -5.62 -0.10
CA SER A 536 32.78 -4.20 -0.13
C SER A 536 32.60 -3.57 -1.53
N PRO A 537 33.40 -3.88 -2.59
CA PRO A 537 33.23 -3.28 -3.91
C PRO A 537 31.97 -3.78 -4.65
N PHE A 538 31.54 -5.02 -4.37
CA PHE A 538 30.28 -5.56 -4.87
C PHE A 538 29.10 -4.69 -4.42
N TRP A 539 29.06 -4.27 -3.15
CA TRP A 539 27.99 -3.40 -2.64
C TRP A 539 27.97 -2.03 -3.30
N VAL A 540 29.14 -1.44 -3.59
CA VAL A 540 29.22 -0.16 -4.31
C VAL A 540 28.57 -0.28 -5.69
N THR A 541 28.98 -1.28 -6.48
CA THR A 541 28.44 -1.54 -7.83
C THR A 541 26.95 -1.91 -7.79
N TRP A 542 26.50 -2.66 -6.77
CA TRP A 542 25.12 -3.09 -6.62
C TRP A 542 24.16 -1.95 -6.23
N ILE A 543 24.57 -1.03 -5.34
CA ILE A 543 23.80 0.18 -5.01
C ILE A 543 23.76 1.11 -6.23
N LEU A 544 24.88 1.23 -6.96
CA LEU A 544 24.97 2.04 -8.18
C LEU A 544 23.99 1.56 -9.27
N GLN A 545 23.88 0.25 -9.51
CA GLN A 545 22.90 -0.33 -10.42
C GLN A 545 21.45 -0.12 -9.96
N ARG A 546 21.20 0.06 -8.65
CA ARG A 546 19.85 0.26 -8.10
C ARG A 546 19.22 1.60 -8.48
N ASN A 547 20.01 2.59 -8.90
CA ASN A 547 19.54 3.89 -9.42
C ASN A 547 18.61 3.73 -10.65
N LEU A 548 18.94 2.79 -11.53
CA LEU A 548 18.13 2.44 -12.70
C LEU A 548 16.74 1.95 -12.27
N GLY A 549 16.67 1.08 -11.25
CA GLY A 549 15.42 0.58 -10.68
C GLY A 549 14.54 1.69 -10.11
N ALA A 550 15.13 2.68 -9.44
CA ALA A 550 14.41 3.85 -8.92
C ALA A 550 13.78 4.72 -10.02
N THR A 551 14.27 4.60 -11.26
CA THR A 551 13.75 5.28 -12.45
C THR A 551 12.75 4.41 -13.22
N LEU A 552 12.89 3.08 -13.22
CA LEU A 552 11.83 2.17 -13.71
C LEU A 552 10.52 2.31 -12.91
N ASP A 553 10.61 2.57 -11.59
CA ASP A 553 9.46 2.96 -10.75
C ASP A 553 8.70 4.19 -11.31
N LEU A 554 9.42 5.14 -11.94
CA LEU A 554 8.84 6.38 -12.49
C LEU A 554 8.07 6.12 -13.79
N LEU A 555 8.58 5.25 -14.66
CA LEU A 555 7.93 4.87 -15.90
C LEU A 555 6.71 3.96 -15.67
N GLN A 556 6.63 3.27 -14.53
CA GLN A 556 5.57 2.31 -14.20
C GLN A 556 5.28 1.30 -15.33
N ILE A 557 6.33 0.82 -16.01
CA ILE A 557 6.22 0.05 -17.27
C ILE A 557 5.20 -1.08 -17.13
N PHE A 558 5.23 -1.85 -16.04
CA PHE A 558 4.30 -2.95 -15.78
C PHE A 558 2.82 -2.50 -15.74
N ASN A 559 2.50 -1.37 -15.10
CA ASN A 559 1.13 -0.85 -15.07
C ASN A 559 0.69 -0.41 -16.47
N LEU A 560 1.57 0.30 -17.19
CA LEU A 560 1.27 0.82 -18.52
C LEU A 560 1.06 -0.32 -19.54
N THR A 561 1.95 -1.31 -19.57
CA THR A 561 1.84 -2.44 -20.49
C THR A 561 0.69 -3.37 -20.12
N TRP A 562 0.44 -3.63 -18.84
CA TRP A 562 -0.70 -4.44 -18.40
C TRP A 562 -2.04 -3.79 -18.75
N ILE A 563 -2.23 -2.49 -18.48
CA ILE A 563 -3.47 -1.78 -18.81
C ILE A 563 -3.68 -1.72 -20.33
N TRP A 564 -2.62 -1.48 -21.12
CA TRP A 564 -2.70 -1.52 -22.58
C TRP A 564 -3.06 -2.92 -23.11
N PHE A 565 -2.36 -3.96 -22.64
CA PHE A 565 -2.59 -5.34 -23.04
C PHE A 565 -4.00 -5.80 -22.68
N ALA A 566 -4.43 -5.56 -21.44
CA ALA A 566 -5.75 -5.97 -20.97
C ALA A 566 -6.88 -5.25 -21.71
N LYS A 567 -6.73 -3.94 -22.02
CA LYS A 567 -7.69 -3.20 -22.86
C LYS A 567 -7.69 -3.63 -24.33
N ARG A 568 -6.58 -4.18 -24.85
CA ARG A 568 -6.47 -4.60 -26.27
C ARG A 568 -6.91 -6.05 -26.51
N PHE A 569 -6.67 -6.96 -25.57
CA PHE A 569 -6.84 -8.40 -25.77
C PHE A 569 -7.88 -9.07 -24.86
N LEU A 570 -8.24 -8.46 -23.72
CA LEU A 570 -9.25 -9.03 -22.80
C LEU A 570 -10.59 -8.29 -22.91
N THR A 571 -11.68 -9.01 -22.62
CA THR A 571 -13.01 -8.40 -22.50
C THR A 571 -13.17 -7.88 -21.07
N THR A 572 -13.19 -6.57 -20.91
CA THR A 572 -13.19 -5.86 -19.62
C THR A 572 -14.61 -5.67 -19.08
N THR A 573 -14.85 -5.87 -17.78
CA THR A 573 -16.14 -5.42 -17.18
C THR A 573 -16.15 -3.89 -16.97
N PRO A 574 -17.32 -3.23 -16.84
CA PRO A 574 -17.40 -1.80 -16.53
C PRO A 574 -16.65 -1.47 -15.24
N ARG A 575 -16.83 -2.29 -14.21
CA ARG A 575 -16.13 -2.18 -12.93
C ARG A 575 -14.61 -2.26 -13.11
N GLN A 576 -14.09 -3.27 -13.81
CA GLN A 576 -12.65 -3.41 -14.05
C GLN A 576 -12.07 -2.21 -14.82
N ALA A 577 -12.80 -1.66 -15.79
CA ALA A 577 -12.38 -0.46 -16.49
C ALA A 577 -12.23 0.74 -15.55
N ILE A 578 -13.19 0.95 -14.64
CA ILE A 578 -13.15 1.98 -13.58
C ILE A 578 -12.00 1.70 -12.59
N GLU A 579 -11.86 0.47 -12.11
CA GLU A 579 -10.77 0.03 -11.20
C GLU A 579 -9.37 0.30 -11.79
N TRP A 580 -9.19 0.25 -13.13
CA TRP A 580 -7.93 0.57 -13.80
C TRP A 580 -7.70 2.06 -14.08
N THR A 581 -8.72 2.91 -13.91
CA THR A 581 -8.53 4.38 -13.87
C THR A 581 -8.18 4.88 -12.46
N ALA A 582 -8.43 4.07 -11.43
CA ALA A 582 -8.14 4.42 -10.05
C ALA A 582 -6.62 4.47 -9.76
N PRO A 583 -6.15 5.39 -8.90
CA PRO A 583 -4.74 5.50 -8.56
C PRO A 583 -4.24 4.29 -7.73
N PRO A 584 -3.09 3.69 -8.05
CA PRO A 584 -2.58 2.54 -7.32
C PRO A 584 -2.16 2.87 -5.87
N PRO A 585 -2.28 1.93 -4.92
CA PRO A 585 -1.91 2.14 -3.52
C PRO A 585 -0.40 2.05 -3.30
N PHE A 586 0.17 2.97 -2.50
CA PHE A 586 1.60 2.97 -2.21
C PHE A 586 2.02 1.81 -1.28
N GLN A 587 2.99 1.00 -1.70
CA GLN A 587 3.47 -0.16 -0.93
C GLN A 587 4.60 0.21 0.05
N PHE A 588 4.26 1.00 1.07
CA PHE A 588 5.19 1.47 2.12
C PHE A 588 6.16 0.39 2.63
N ALA A 589 5.67 -0.83 2.90
CA ALA A 589 6.49 -1.88 3.51
C ALA A 589 7.70 -2.29 2.66
N SER A 590 7.52 -2.43 1.34
CA SER A 590 8.59 -2.83 0.42
C SER A 590 9.63 -1.73 0.26
N TYR A 591 9.19 -0.49 0.01
CA TYR A 591 10.10 0.65 -0.17
C TYR A 591 10.87 1.00 1.11
N TYR A 592 10.22 1.02 2.29
CA TYR A 592 10.92 1.23 3.55
C TYR A 592 11.94 0.12 3.85
N ASN A 593 11.61 -1.15 3.55
CA ASN A 593 12.57 -2.25 3.69
C ASN A 593 13.83 -2.02 2.84
N TYR A 594 13.66 -1.71 1.54
CA TYR A 594 14.78 -1.47 0.65
C TYR A 594 15.65 -0.31 1.11
N PHE A 595 15.06 0.83 1.48
CA PHE A 595 15.82 2.00 1.91
C PHE A 595 16.56 1.76 3.23
N LEU A 596 15.94 1.06 4.20
CA LEU A 596 16.60 0.67 5.44
C LEU A 596 17.76 -0.29 5.17
N PHE A 597 17.57 -1.28 4.28
CA PHE A 597 18.62 -2.23 3.90
C PHE A 597 19.80 -1.53 3.22
N TYR A 598 19.56 -0.63 2.27
CA TYR A 598 20.64 0.11 1.57
C TYR A 598 21.38 1.05 2.53
N ALA A 599 20.65 1.74 3.42
CA ALA A 599 21.27 2.54 4.47
C ALA A 599 22.11 1.69 5.44
N THR A 600 21.70 0.45 5.73
CA THR A 600 22.44 -0.48 6.60
C THR A 600 23.73 -0.95 5.93
N ILE A 601 23.68 -1.35 4.66
CA ILE A 601 24.89 -1.67 3.89
C ILE A 601 25.83 -0.45 3.87
N ALA A 602 25.31 0.71 3.50
CA ALA A 602 26.12 1.93 3.37
C ALA A 602 26.76 2.36 4.69
N LEU A 603 26.10 2.15 5.84
CA LEU A 603 26.69 2.37 7.17
C LEU A 603 27.72 1.30 7.52
N CYS A 604 27.42 0.01 7.37
CA CYS A 604 28.33 -1.09 7.73
C CYS A 604 29.63 -1.10 6.90
N PHE A 605 29.57 -0.70 5.63
CA PHE A 605 30.75 -0.60 4.76
C PHE A 605 31.28 0.85 4.62
N SER A 606 30.69 1.85 5.29
CA SER A 606 31.07 3.27 5.21
C SER A 606 32.56 3.55 5.46
N THR A 607 33.12 2.82 6.42
CA THR A 607 34.47 2.92 6.94
C THR A 607 35.41 1.85 6.35
N LEU A 608 34.87 0.91 5.57
CA LEU A 608 35.62 -0.13 4.86
C LEU A 608 35.89 0.27 3.40
N GLN A 609 34.88 0.84 2.73
CA GLN A 609 34.99 1.35 1.36
C GLN A 609 34.25 2.70 1.25
N PRO A 610 34.93 3.83 1.53
CA PRO A 610 34.30 5.14 1.64
C PRO A 610 33.47 5.59 0.42
N ILE A 611 33.80 5.09 -0.77
CA ILE A 611 33.07 5.34 -2.03
C ILE A 611 31.60 4.87 -1.97
N ILE A 612 31.22 3.97 -1.04
CA ILE A 612 29.81 3.60 -0.87
C ILE A 612 28.93 4.77 -0.40
N LEU A 613 29.51 5.74 0.30
CA LEU A 613 28.81 6.91 0.84
C LEU A 613 28.31 7.88 -0.25
N PRO A 614 29.14 8.38 -1.20
CA PRO A 614 28.65 9.23 -2.28
C PRO A 614 27.69 8.49 -3.22
N VAL A 615 27.93 7.20 -3.50
CA VAL A 615 27.03 6.39 -4.33
C VAL A 615 25.66 6.24 -3.66
N THR A 616 25.61 6.05 -2.35
CA THR A 616 24.35 5.99 -1.57
C THR A 616 23.69 7.36 -1.43
N ALA A 617 24.47 8.44 -1.30
CA ALA A 617 23.96 9.80 -1.28
C ALA A 617 23.30 10.18 -2.62
N LEU A 618 23.91 9.79 -3.75
CA LEU A 618 23.36 9.94 -5.10
C LEU A 618 22.05 9.14 -5.26
N TYR A 619 22.02 7.89 -4.77
CA TYR A 619 20.79 7.09 -4.76
C TYR A 619 19.65 7.78 -4.01
N PHE A 620 19.86 8.21 -2.76
CA PHE A 620 18.83 8.91 -2.01
C PHE A 620 18.52 10.31 -2.57
N ALA A 621 19.43 10.94 -3.32
CA ALA A 621 19.16 12.19 -4.02
C ALA A 621 18.12 12.00 -5.13
N LEU A 622 18.41 11.12 -6.10
CA LEU A 622 17.50 10.77 -7.19
C LEU A 622 16.16 10.26 -6.65
N ASP A 623 16.20 9.29 -5.74
CA ASP A 623 14.99 8.67 -5.20
C ASP A 623 14.10 9.70 -4.46
N SER A 624 14.69 10.62 -3.70
CA SER A 624 13.93 11.68 -2.99
C SER A 624 13.13 12.61 -3.90
N TRP A 625 13.56 12.80 -5.16
CA TRP A 625 12.82 13.58 -6.16
C TRP A 625 11.81 12.74 -6.93
N LEU A 626 12.21 11.55 -7.40
CA LEU A 626 11.34 10.67 -8.18
C LEU A 626 10.15 10.17 -7.35
N LYS A 627 10.36 9.80 -6.08
CA LYS A 627 9.28 9.39 -5.19
C LYS A 627 8.40 10.57 -4.76
N LYS A 628 8.91 11.81 -4.75
CA LYS A 628 8.08 13.00 -4.54
C LYS A 628 7.12 13.23 -5.70
N TYR A 629 7.55 13.04 -6.95
CA TYR A 629 6.63 13.03 -8.11
C TYR A 629 5.57 11.94 -7.95
N LEU A 630 6.00 10.70 -7.70
CA LEU A 630 5.11 9.54 -7.65
C LEU A 630 4.03 9.63 -6.56
N LEU A 631 4.38 10.13 -5.37
CA LEU A 631 3.43 10.33 -4.25
C LEU A 631 2.52 11.56 -4.44
N LEU A 632 2.98 12.60 -5.15
CA LEU A 632 2.13 13.73 -5.53
C LEU A 632 1.06 13.31 -6.55
N TYR A 633 1.45 12.63 -7.62
CA TYR A 633 0.62 12.53 -8.83
C TYR A 633 0.01 11.15 -9.11
N VAL A 634 0.60 10.06 -8.61
CA VAL A 634 0.20 8.70 -9.01
C VAL A 634 -0.30 7.84 -7.84
N PHE A 635 0.49 7.68 -6.78
CA PHE A 635 0.16 6.76 -5.69
C PHE A 635 -0.71 7.41 -4.61
N VAL A 636 -1.68 6.64 -4.09
CA VAL A 636 -2.52 7.03 -2.93
C VAL A 636 -2.18 6.20 -1.70
N THR A 637 -2.32 6.80 -0.51
CA THR A 637 -2.15 6.12 0.77
C THR A 637 -3.43 5.40 1.16
N LYS A 638 -3.44 4.05 1.13
CA LYS A 638 -4.68 3.27 1.38
C LYS A 638 -5.17 3.36 2.84
N THR A 639 -4.24 3.52 3.79
CA THR A 639 -4.52 3.69 5.23
C THR A 639 -3.46 4.60 5.83
N GLU A 640 -3.86 5.75 6.38
CA GLU A 640 -2.97 6.64 7.14
C GLU A 640 -2.77 6.12 8.56
N SER A 641 -1.54 5.77 8.93
CA SER A 641 -1.17 5.46 10.32
C SER A 641 -1.03 6.72 11.18
N GLY A 642 -0.72 7.86 10.55
CA GLY A 642 -0.42 9.11 11.22
C GLY A 642 1.03 9.20 11.69
N GLY A 643 1.98 8.76 10.87
CA GLY A 643 3.42 8.80 11.13
C GLY A 643 3.96 7.67 12.02
N GLN A 644 3.16 6.66 12.37
CA GLN A 644 3.58 5.59 13.30
C GLN A 644 4.79 4.79 12.77
N PHE A 645 4.90 4.64 11.44
CA PHE A 645 6.05 4.03 10.78
C PHE A 645 7.40 4.61 11.24
N TRP A 646 7.47 5.91 11.57
CA TRP A 646 8.72 6.59 11.96
C TRP A 646 9.48 5.87 13.07
N ARG A 647 8.78 5.35 14.09
CA ARG A 647 9.43 4.62 15.21
C ARG A 647 10.07 3.32 14.75
N VAL A 648 9.51 2.65 13.75
CA VAL A 648 10.11 1.45 13.15
C VAL A 648 11.40 1.85 12.43
N LEU A 649 11.37 2.91 11.63
CA LEU A 649 12.54 3.40 10.87
C LEU A 649 13.70 3.81 11.79
N PHE A 650 13.42 4.62 12.81
CA PHE A 650 14.41 5.06 13.80
C PHE A 650 15.05 3.86 14.53
N ASN A 651 14.23 2.90 15.00
CA ASN A 651 14.74 1.71 15.68
C ASN A 651 15.62 0.82 14.78
N ARG A 652 15.42 0.87 13.45
CA ARG A 652 16.20 0.11 12.47
C ARG A 652 17.50 0.83 12.10
N LEU A 653 17.49 2.16 11.95
CA LEU A 653 18.72 2.93 11.75
C LEU A 653 19.64 2.90 12.98
N VAL A 654 19.11 2.99 14.20
CA VAL A 654 19.93 2.81 15.43
C VAL A 654 20.56 1.41 15.47
N PHE A 655 19.84 0.37 15.04
CA PHE A 655 20.41 -0.98 14.92
C PHE A 655 21.46 -1.07 13.80
N ALA A 656 21.27 -0.36 12.68
CA ALA A 656 22.24 -0.32 11.58
C ALA A 656 23.58 0.32 11.98
N VAL A 657 23.53 1.41 12.76
CA VAL A 657 24.73 2.03 13.36
C VAL A 657 25.43 1.06 14.31
N ILE A 658 24.69 0.44 15.23
CA ILE A 658 25.23 -0.58 16.15
C ILE A 658 25.89 -1.74 15.38
N LEU A 659 25.28 -2.17 14.26
CA LEU A 659 25.84 -3.21 13.38
C LEU A 659 27.13 -2.76 12.68
N ALA A 660 27.22 -1.49 12.24
CA ALA A 660 28.44 -0.91 11.68
C ALA A 660 29.57 -0.84 12.72
N ASN A 661 29.24 -0.51 13.97
CA ASN A 661 30.21 -0.49 15.08
C ASN A 661 30.77 -1.88 15.35
N PHE A 662 29.94 -2.93 15.31
CA PHE A 662 30.42 -4.32 15.38
C PHE A 662 31.25 -4.72 14.16
N ALA A 663 30.88 -4.31 12.94
CA ALA A 663 31.65 -4.61 11.73
C ALA A 663 33.08 -4.03 11.78
N ILE A 664 33.23 -2.77 12.24
CA ILE A 664 34.56 -2.17 12.45
C ILE A 664 35.28 -2.79 13.65
N ALA A 665 34.60 -3.12 14.75
CA ALA A 665 35.24 -3.80 15.87
C ALA A 665 35.87 -5.15 15.46
N LEU A 666 35.26 -5.89 14.53
CA LEU A 666 35.85 -7.12 13.96
C LEU A 666 37.13 -6.84 13.16
N VAL A 667 37.13 -5.83 12.27
CA VAL A 667 38.30 -5.46 11.46
C VAL A 667 39.44 -4.89 12.32
N VAL A 668 39.11 -4.06 13.31
CA VAL A 668 40.05 -3.53 14.30
C VAL A 668 40.60 -4.65 15.20
N LYS A 669 39.80 -5.65 15.58
CA LYS A 669 40.30 -6.83 16.34
C LYS A 669 41.18 -7.76 15.48
N ALA A 670 41.08 -7.69 14.16
CA ALA A 670 41.87 -8.50 13.22
C ALA A 670 43.26 -7.91 12.90
N LYS A 671 43.46 -6.59 13.06
CA LYS A 671 44.66 -5.86 12.61
C LYS A 671 45.18 -4.75 13.53
N GLY A 672 44.29 -4.23 14.38
CA GLY A 672 44.59 -3.22 15.39
C GLY A 672 45.01 -3.86 16.71
N THR A 673 45.01 -3.05 17.77
CA THR A 673 45.31 -3.50 19.13
C THR A 673 44.03 -3.60 19.96
N TRP A 674 44.04 -4.41 21.02
CA TRP A 674 42.90 -4.51 21.96
C TRP A 674 42.48 -3.15 22.54
N THR A 675 43.41 -2.20 22.72
CA THR A 675 43.10 -0.84 23.18
C THR A 675 42.13 -0.09 22.25
N MET A 676 42.28 -0.25 20.93
CA MET A 676 41.36 0.31 19.93
C MET A 676 39.97 -0.32 20.04
N VAL A 677 39.90 -1.64 20.31
CA VAL A 677 38.62 -2.35 20.50
C VAL A 677 37.91 -1.84 21.76
N PHE A 678 38.63 -1.66 22.87
CA PHE A 678 38.05 -1.07 24.10
C PHE A 678 37.51 0.36 23.87
N CYS A 679 38.15 1.16 23.02
CA CYS A 679 37.66 2.49 22.63
C CYS A 679 36.38 2.46 21.76
N LEU A 680 36.00 1.29 21.22
CA LEU A 680 34.76 1.11 20.44
C LEU A 680 33.59 0.58 21.27
N VAL A 681 33.86 -0.12 22.38
CA VAL A 681 32.82 -0.71 23.25
C VAL A 681 31.77 0.32 23.74
N PRO A 682 32.10 1.58 24.09
CA PRO A 682 31.11 2.56 24.55
C PRO A 682 30.07 2.98 23.51
N LEU A 683 30.42 3.00 22.22
CA LEU A 683 29.56 3.51 21.12
C LEU A 683 28.17 2.85 21.07
N PRO A 684 28.02 1.51 21.02
CA PRO A 684 26.70 0.89 21.00
C PRO A 684 25.87 1.17 22.27
N PHE A 685 26.50 1.32 23.45
CA PHE A 685 25.79 1.71 24.67
C PHE A 685 25.32 3.16 24.62
N LEU A 686 26.13 4.08 24.10
CA LEU A 686 25.77 5.48 23.88
C LEU A 686 24.60 5.60 22.89
N MET A 687 24.60 4.83 21.80
CA MET A 687 23.49 4.78 20.84
C MET A 687 22.20 4.17 21.43
N LEU A 688 22.32 3.20 22.35
CA LEU A 688 21.17 2.69 23.12
C LEU A 688 20.63 3.70 24.14
N ALA A 689 21.51 4.45 24.81
CA ALA A 689 21.13 5.53 25.72
C ALA A 689 20.43 6.69 24.96
N PHE A 690 20.96 7.09 23.81
CA PHE A 690 20.35 8.06 22.89
C PHE A 690 18.96 7.63 22.43
N LYS A 691 18.78 6.35 22.09
CA LYS A 691 17.48 5.75 21.78
C LYS A 691 16.51 5.78 22.96
N TRP A 692 16.97 5.51 24.18
CA TRP A 692 16.14 5.59 25.39
C TRP A 692 15.72 7.04 25.70
N PHE A 693 16.64 7.99 25.56
CA PHE A 693 16.38 9.43 25.66
C PHE A 693 15.33 9.90 24.65
N CYS A 694 15.50 9.58 23.36
CA CYS A 694 14.53 9.93 22.32
C CYS A 694 13.14 9.34 22.58
N LYS A 695 13.07 8.07 23.01
CA LYS A 695 11.82 7.43 23.43
C LYS A 695 11.16 8.23 24.57
N ARG A 696 11.89 8.50 25.67
CA ARG A 696 11.34 9.22 26.83
C ARG A 696 10.91 10.65 26.49
N SER A 697 11.60 11.32 25.56
CA SER A 697 11.33 12.71 25.19
C SER A 697 10.18 12.88 24.19
N PHE A 698 9.90 11.90 23.31
CA PHE A 698 9.03 12.11 22.14
C PHE A 698 7.92 11.06 21.92
N ASP A 699 8.03 9.83 22.46
CA ASP A 699 7.06 8.77 22.13
C ASP A 699 5.66 9.02 22.72
N ASP A 700 5.58 9.57 23.93
CA ASP A 700 4.31 9.91 24.57
C ASP A 700 3.58 11.02 23.77
N SER A 701 4.29 12.06 23.29
CA SER A 701 3.72 13.14 22.49
C SER A 701 3.39 12.76 21.04
N LEU A 702 3.98 11.70 20.51
CA LEU A 702 3.60 11.13 19.21
C LEU A 702 2.31 10.28 19.27
N THR A 703 1.99 9.71 20.43
CA THR A 703 0.79 8.89 20.64
C THR A 703 -0.41 9.70 21.13
N TYR A 704 -0.21 10.57 22.13
CA TYR A 704 -1.30 11.18 22.90
C TYR A 704 -1.43 12.69 22.64
N TYR A 705 -2.65 13.16 22.40
CA TYR A 705 -2.95 14.58 22.16
C TYR A 705 -2.87 15.41 23.44
N SER A 706 -3.69 15.06 24.46
CA SER A 706 -3.55 15.59 25.82
C SER A 706 -2.88 14.57 26.74
N ARG A 707 -2.22 15.09 27.78
CA ARG A 707 -1.55 14.34 28.87
C ARG A 707 -1.84 14.96 30.25
N ARG A 708 -2.58 16.06 30.31
CA ARG A 708 -3.01 16.74 31.53
C ARG A 708 -4.45 16.34 31.84
N ILE A 709 -4.83 16.40 33.11
CA ILE A 709 -6.24 16.39 33.50
C ILE A 709 -6.90 17.61 32.84
N PRO A 710 -7.99 17.46 32.07
CA PRO A 710 -8.75 18.60 31.60
C PRO A 710 -9.35 19.31 32.81
N THR A 711 -8.88 20.52 33.09
CA THR A 711 -9.23 21.26 34.32
C THR A 711 -10.64 21.84 34.22
N ASP A 712 -11.03 22.26 33.01
CA ASP A 712 -12.35 22.80 32.71
C ASP A 712 -13.30 21.66 32.28
N ALA A 713 -13.61 20.74 33.20
CA ALA A 713 -14.54 19.64 32.92
C ALA A 713 -15.95 20.14 32.51
N GLU A 714 -16.34 21.33 32.97
CA GLU A 714 -17.57 22.00 32.57
C GLU A 714 -17.51 22.53 31.14
N SER A 715 -16.37 23.09 30.66
CA SER A 715 -16.29 23.57 29.27
C SER A 715 -16.34 22.44 28.24
N LEU A 716 -15.86 21.24 28.63
CA LEU A 716 -16.01 20.02 27.86
C LEU A 716 -17.46 19.46 27.87
N SER A 717 -18.30 19.93 28.80
CA SER A 717 -19.71 19.53 28.96
C SER A 717 -20.69 20.60 28.45
N ALA A 718 -20.25 21.86 28.31
CA ALA A 718 -21.05 23.01 27.91
C ALA A 718 -21.31 23.10 26.40
N GLY A 719 -20.65 22.28 25.58
CA GLY A 719 -21.02 22.11 24.18
C GLY A 719 -22.38 21.45 24.06
N GLN A 720 -23.40 22.17 23.59
CA GLN A 720 -24.77 21.64 23.43
C GLN A 720 -24.92 20.67 22.23
N GLY A 721 -23.96 19.76 22.03
CA GLY A 721 -23.98 18.65 21.08
C GLY A 721 -24.94 17.53 21.50
N GLY A 722 -26.18 17.88 21.81
CA GLY A 722 -27.11 17.05 22.60
C GLY A 722 -27.19 15.57 22.18
N LYS A 723 -27.13 14.69 23.19
CA LYS A 723 -27.19 13.19 23.25
C LYS A 723 -27.37 12.40 21.94
N LYS A 724 -28.31 12.80 21.08
CA LYS A 724 -28.49 12.30 19.71
C LYS A 724 -27.20 12.35 18.87
N ALA A 725 -26.26 13.26 19.14
CA ALA A 725 -24.96 13.30 18.46
C ALA A 725 -24.00 12.22 18.97
N SER A 726 -23.87 12.05 20.28
CA SER A 726 -23.03 11.01 20.88
C SER A 726 -23.55 9.60 20.59
N GLU A 727 -24.88 9.39 20.60
CA GLU A 727 -25.53 8.12 20.23
C GLU A 727 -25.16 7.70 18.79
N ARG A 728 -25.14 8.65 17.85
CA ARG A 728 -24.71 8.42 16.45
C ARG A 728 -23.21 8.18 16.31
N ILE A 729 -22.38 8.70 17.21
CA ILE A 729 -20.95 8.39 17.26
C ILE A 729 -20.75 6.93 17.69
N ALA A 730 -21.47 6.48 18.73
CA ALA A 730 -21.44 5.09 19.20
C ALA A 730 -21.95 4.11 18.12
N SER A 731 -23.09 4.40 17.47
CA SER A 731 -23.65 3.52 16.44
C SER A 731 -22.80 3.43 15.17
N LYS A 732 -21.95 4.43 14.88
CA LYS A 732 -20.96 4.38 13.79
C LYS A 732 -19.76 3.47 14.11
N PHE A 733 -19.41 3.24 15.38
CA PHE A 733 -18.25 2.42 15.76
C PHE A 733 -18.58 0.90 15.81
N GLY A 734 -19.13 0.40 14.70
CA GLY A 734 -19.47 -1.02 14.50
C GLY A 734 -18.61 -1.71 13.44
N HIS A 735 -18.83 -3.01 13.25
CA HIS A 735 -18.20 -3.77 12.17
C HIS A 735 -18.79 -3.33 10.81
N PRO A 736 -17.97 -3.02 9.79
CA PRO A 736 -18.44 -2.41 8.53
C PRO A 736 -19.51 -3.23 7.79
N ALA A 737 -19.45 -4.56 7.90
CA ALA A 737 -20.47 -5.47 7.35
C ALA A 737 -21.93 -5.19 7.78
N LEU A 738 -22.15 -4.50 8.91
CA LEU A 738 -23.51 -4.15 9.36
C LEU A 738 -24.13 -3.03 8.50
N TYR A 739 -23.35 -1.98 8.20
CA TYR A 739 -23.85 -0.74 7.58
C TYR A 739 -23.36 -0.51 6.13
N LYS A 740 -22.34 -1.24 5.64
CA LYS A 740 -21.91 -1.15 4.23
C LYS A 740 -23.06 -1.59 3.31
N PRO A 741 -23.46 -0.82 2.28
CA PRO A 741 -24.36 -1.31 1.25
C PRO A 741 -23.76 -2.51 0.52
N LEU A 742 -24.63 -3.34 -0.06
CA LEU A 742 -24.20 -4.47 -0.89
C LEU A 742 -23.89 -4.01 -2.32
N MET A 743 -23.02 -4.77 -3.00
CA MET A 743 -22.44 -4.37 -4.28
C MET A 743 -23.39 -4.70 -5.43
N THR A 744 -24.03 -3.68 -6.03
CA THR A 744 -24.83 -3.82 -7.25
C THR A 744 -23.97 -4.26 -8.45
N PRO A 745 -24.45 -5.17 -9.32
CA PRO A 745 -23.73 -5.59 -10.54
C PRO A 745 -23.81 -4.52 -11.64
N MET A 746 -22.70 -4.31 -12.36
CA MET A 746 -22.54 -3.24 -13.34
C MET A 746 -22.52 -3.75 -14.79
N VAL A 747 -23.25 -3.07 -15.69
CA VAL A 747 -23.40 -3.43 -17.10
C VAL A 747 -23.21 -2.19 -18.00
N PHE A 748 -22.63 -2.35 -19.19
CA PHE A 748 -22.48 -1.24 -20.16
C PHE A 748 -23.83 -0.81 -20.73
N ALA A 749 -24.02 0.49 -20.96
CA ALA A 749 -25.25 1.05 -21.56
C ALA A 749 -25.67 0.38 -22.88
N LYS A 750 -24.71 0.04 -23.75
CA LYS A 750 -24.98 -0.67 -25.02
C LYS A 750 -25.65 -2.04 -24.86
N ALA A 751 -25.54 -2.66 -23.68
CA ALA A 751 -26.15 -3.95 -23.38
C ALA A 751 -27.52 -3.83 -22.69
N ALA A 752 -27.90 -2.67 -22.16
CA ALA A 752 -29.09 -2.51 -21.31
C ALA A 752 -30.40 -2.91 -22.02
N GLY A 753 -30.65 -2.39 -23.22
CA GLY A 753 -31.85 -2.72 -24.01
C GLY A 753 -31.89 -4.16 -24.55
N MET A 754 -30.79 -4.92 -24.42
CA MET A 754 -30.76 -6.37 -24.68
C MET A 754 -30.87 -7.19 -23.37
N LEU A 755 -30.52 -6.59 -22.23
CA LEU A 755 -30.73 -7.14 -20.90
C LEU A 755 -32.23 -7.21 -20.60
N GLU A 756 -32.96 -6.10 -20.76
CA GLU A 756 -34.42 -6.01 -20.54
C GLU A 756 -35.23 -7.01 -21.36
N LYS A 757 -34.76 -7.37 -22.56
CA LYS A 757 -35.41 -8.33 -23.46
C LYS A 757 -35.12 -9.80 -23.15
N ASN A 758 -34.03 -10.10 -22.43
CA ASN A 758 -33.54 -11.47 -22.24
C ASN A 758 -33.52 -11.92 -20.76
N PHE A 759 -33.65 -10.99 -19.83
CA PHE A 759 -33.44 -11.24 -18.40
C PHE A 759 -34.78 -11.40 -17.66
N GLN A 760 -34.96 -12.51 -16.95
CA GLN A 760 -36.13 -12.70 -16.10
C GLN A 760 -35.98 -11.89 -14.80
N PRO A 761 -37.02 -11.16 -14.33
CA PRO A 761 -36.93 -10.39 -13.09
C PRO A 761 -36.69 -11.30 -11.88
N ARG A 762 -35.92 -10.82 -10.89
CA ARG A 762 -35.60 -11.55 -9.66
C ARG A 762 -36.87 -12.05 -8.94
N GLN A 763 -37.14 -13.35 -9.00
CA GLN A 763 -38.06 -14.02 -8.08
C GLN A 763 -37.39 -14.12 -6.71
N GLY A 764 -37.69 -13.19 -5.79
CA GLY A 764 -36.98 -13.10 -4.50
C GLY A 764 -37.49 -12.04 -3.53
N GLY A 765 -38.78 -11.68 -3.61
CA GLY A 765 -39.43 -10.77 -2.67
C GLY A 765 -40.94 -10.95 -2.76
N ASP A 766 -41.62 -10.99 -1.61
CA ASP A 766 -42.97 -11.53 -1.44
C ASP A 766 -44.00 -10.95 -2.43
N THR A 767 -44.31 -11.72 -3.48
CA THR A 767 -45.31 -11.38 -4.51
C THR A 767 -46.09 -12.62 -4.95
N SER A 768 -46.46 -13.47 -3.99
CA SER A 768 -47.46 -14.52 -4.16
C SER A 768 -48.88 -13.92 -4.13
N GLY A 769 -49.22 -13.13 -5.15
CA GLY A 769 -50.52 -12.48 -5.28
C GLY A 769 -50.55 -11.44 -6.40
N ILE A 770 -51.73 -11.28 -7.02
CA ILE A 770 -51.99 -10.33 -8.13
C ILE A 770 -51.19 -10.66 -9.40
N SER A 771 -51.55 -11.77 -10.05
CA SER A 771 -51.23 -12.04 -11.46
C SER A 771 -52.51 -12.21 -12.30
N GLN A 772 -53.41 -11.23 -12.23
CA GLN A 772 -54.60 -11.13 -13.10
C GLN A 772 -54.99 -9.66 -13.32
N SER A 773 -55.22 -9.31 -14.59
CA SER A 773 -56.00 -8.17 -15.09
C SER A 773 -55.64 -6.75 -14.62
N SER A 774 -54.76 -6.06 -15.36
CA SER A 774 -54.91 -4.63 -15.72
C SER A 774 -53.82 -4.16 -16.69
N ASP A 775 -54.21 -3.50 -17.79
CA ASP A 775 -53.28 -2.87 -18.76
C ASP A 775 -52.68 -1.54 -18.26
N ILE A 776 -52.64 -1.34 -16.94
CA ILE A 776 -52.04 -0.18 -16.29
C ILE A 776 -50.86 -0.68 -15.47
N ALA A 777 -49.69 -0.72 -16.11
CA ALA A 777 -48.42 -1.05 -15.47
C ALA A 777 -48.01 0.05 -14.47
N LEU A 778 -48.60 0.02 -13.27
CA LEU A 778 -48.26 0.88 -12.14
C LEU A 778 -46.75 0.78 -11.86
N GLN A 779 -46.02 1.84 -12.20
CA GLN A 779 -44.59 1.92 -11.95
C GLN A 779 -44.36 1.83 -10.44
N LYS A 780 -43.62 0.81 -10.00
CA LYS A 780 -43.32 0.61 -8.58
C LYS A 780 -42.69 1.89 -8.02
N MET A 781 -43.10 2.32 -6.83
CA MET A 781 -42.38 3.38 -6.13
C MET A 781 -41.05 2.84 -5.61
N SER A 782 -40.01 3.68 -5.57
CA SER A 782 -38.72 3.25 -5.02
C SER A 782 -38.85 2.91 -3.54
N SER A 783 -38.22 1.80 -3.13
CA SER A 783 -38.12 1.40 -1.73
C SER A 783 -37.37 2.44 -0.89
N LYS A 784 -36.39 3.11 -1.51
CA LYS A 784 -35.65 4.28 -1.03
C LYS A 784 -36.52 5.55 -0.92
N GLU A 785 -37.25 5.85 -2.00
CA GLU A 785 -37.82 7.18 -2.23
C GLU A 785 -39.31 7.11 -2.64
N PRO A 786 -40.25 7.04 -1.66
CA PRO A 786 -41.69 7.21 -1.92
C PRO A 786 -41.99 8.47 -2.74
N GLY A 787 -42.92 8.35 -3.69
CA GLY A 787 -43.25 9.41 -4.65
C GLY A 787 -42.34 9.47 -5.89
N ARG A 788 -41.24 8.71 -5.95
CA ARG A 788 -40.45 8.49 -7.18
C ARG A 788 -40.67 7.08 -7.72
N THR A 789 -40.72 6.98 -9.05
CA THR A 789 -40.87 5.71 -9.75
C THR A 789 -39.55 4.91 -9.74
N SER A 790 -39.63 3.60 -9.94
CA SER A 790 -38.52 2.64 -9.78
C SER A 790 -37.41 2.74 -10.85
N SER A 791 -37.42 3.78 -11.68
CA SER A 791 -36.32 4.15 -12.58
C SER A 791 -35.11 4.76 -11.85
N SER A 792 -35.17 4.91 -10.52
CA SER A 792 -34.01 5.20 -9.69
C SER A 792 -32.98 4.05 -9.78
N PRO A 793 -31.69 4.29 -10.08
CA PRO A 793 -30.67 3.27 -10.41
C PRO A 793 -30.19 2.43 -9.21
N HIS A 794 -31.04 2.25 -8.19
CA HIS A 794 -30.76 1.54 -6.94
C HIS A 794 -31.85 0.52 -6.53
N ASP A 795 -32.94 0.40 -7.31
CA ASP A 795 -33.88 -0.74 -7.26
C ASP A 795 -33.89 -1.56 -8.57
N ALA A 796 -33.19 -1.11 -9.62
CA ALA A 796 -32.93 -1.92 -10.82
C ALA A 796 -31.99 -3.10 -10.48
N PRO A 797 -32.17 -4.29 -11.08
CA PRO A 797 -31.31 -5.45 -10.81
C PRO A 797 -29.87 -5.28 -11.31
N PHE A 798 -29.61 -4.27 -12.15
CA PHE A 798 -28.29 -3.91 -12.67
C PHE A 798 -28.11 -2.40 -12.71
N GLU A 799 -26.86 -1.98 -12.53
CA GLU A 799 -26.44 -0.59 -12.66
C GLU A 799 -25.86 -0.36 -14.06
N VAL A 800 -26.55 0.45 -14.85
CA VAL A 800 -26.21 0.70 -16.25
C VAL A 800 -25.23 1.87 -16.33
N ILE A 801 -24.01 1.61 -16.79
CA ILE A 801 -22.92 2.60 -16.88
C ILE A 801 -22.67 2.97 -18.35
N PRO A 802 -22.81 4.26 -18.74
CA PRO A 802 -22.47 4.71 -20.09
C PRO A 802 -20.95 4.85 -20.26
N GLU A 803 -20.46 4.64 -21.49
CA GLU A 803 -19.01 4.53 -21.75
C GLU A 803 -18.21 5.81 -21.44
N ASN A 804 -18.87 6.97 -21.50
CA ASN A 804 -18.30 8.27 -21.12
C ASN A 804 -18.12 8.46 -19.60
N GLN A 805 -18.69 7.57 -18.77
CA GLN A 805 -18.60 7.61 -17.30
C GLN A 805 -17.73 6.49 -16.70
N LEU A 806 -17.00 5.72 -17.51
CA LEU A 806 -16.08 4.64 -17.06
C LEU A 806 -14.82 5.12 -16.31
N ASP A 807 -14.88 6.29 -15.69
CA ASP A 807 -13.78 6.96 -15.01
C ASP A 807 -14.02 7.04 -13.49
N PHE A 808 -12.98 6.75 -12.71
CA PHE A 808 -13.05 6.71 -11.25
C PHE A 808 -13.57 8.02 -10.61
N SER A 809 -13.49 9.17 -11.29
CA SER A 809 -14.03 10.44 -10.79
C SER A 809 -15.53 10.39 -10.47
N TYR A 810 -16.34 9.65 -11.25
CA TYR A 810 -17.78 9.53 -11.01
C TYR A 810 -18.13 8.58 -9.84
N PHE A 811 -17.22 7.67 -9.52
CA PHE A 811 -17.47 6.57 -8.57
C PHE A 811 -16.67 6.66 -7.27
N LYS A 812 -15.77 7.66 -7.12
CA LYS A 812 -14.82 7.80 -6.00
C LYS A 812 -15.47 7.80 -4.61
N ASP A 813 -16.71 8.30 -4.49
CA ASP A 813 -17.40 8.51 -3.21
C ASP A 813 -18.20 7.28 -2.76
N ARG A 814 -18.48 6.35 -3.69
CA ARG A 814 -19.23 5.11 -3.46
C ARG A 814 -18.41 4.15 -2.57
N PRO A 815 -18.98 3.56 -1.50
CA PRO A 815 -18.24 2.70 -0.57
C PRO A 815 -17.37 1.61 -1.21
N ASP A 816 -17.90 0.90 -2.21
CA ASP A 816 -17.19 -0.19 -2.90
C ASP A 816 -15.83 0.24 -3.47
N PHE A 817 -15.80 1.38 -4.18
CA PHE A 817 -14.58 1.91 -4.78
C PHE A 817 -13.74 2.74 -3.79
N ARG A 818 -14.40 3.48 -2.89
CA ARG A 818 -13.75 4.35 -1.92
C ARG A 818 -12.93 3.59 -0.86
N ASP A 819 -13.39 2.41 -0.46
CA ASP A 819 -12.65 1.55 0.48
C ASP A 819 -11.52 0.74 -0.17
N GLU A 820 -11.66 0.38 -1.45
CA GLU A 820 -10.62 -0.35 -2.17
C GLU A 820 -9.53 0.58 -2.75
N PHE A 821 -9.89 1.76 -3.27
CA PHE A 821 -8.97 2.66 -3.98
C PHE A 821 -8.87 4.08 -3.40
N GLY A 822 -9.94 4.60 -2.77
CA GLY A 822 -9.98 6.00 -2.32
C GLY A 822 -9.05 6.35 -1.15
N GLY A 823 -8.62 5.35 -0.39
CA GLY A 823 -7.59 5.47 0.64
C GLY A 823 -7.97 6.39 1.81
N GLY A 824 -7.00 7.17 2.28
CA GLY A 824 -7.15 8.11 3.40
C GLY A 824 -7.17 9.60 3.01
N ILE A 825 -7.03 9.93 1.72
CA ILE A 825 -6.89 11.31 1.20
C ILE A 825 -8.22 11.85 0.67
N TYR A 826 -9.00 11.05 -0.06
CA TYR A 826 -10.35 11.46 -0.44
C TYR A 826 -11.23 11.35 0.79
N GLY A 827 -11.84 12.47 1.19
CA GLY A 827 -12.45 12.62 2.51
C GLY A 827 -13.51 11.55 2.77
N ARG A 828 -13.39 10.82 3.89
CA ARG A 828 -14.35 9.80 4.29
C ARG A 828 -15.48 10.44 5.12
N PRO A 829 -16.67 10.73 4.56
CA PRO A 829 -17.75 11.39 5.31
C PRO A 829 -18.29 10.52 6.46
N ASP A 830 -18.01 9.22 6.44
CA ASP A 830 -18.40 8.31 7.52
C ASP A 830 -17.47 8.42 8.74
N ASP A 831 -16.15 8.59 8.50
CA ASP A 831 -15.13 8.81 9.55
C ASP A 831 -15.19 10.22 10.15
N LEU A 832 -15.83 11.18 9.47
CA LEU A 832 -15.92 12.60 9.84
C LEU A 832 -17.29 12.96 10.44
N ILE A 833 -17.27 13.83 11.45
CA ILE A 833 -18.43 14.48 12.06
C ILE A 833 -18.56 15.86 11.41
N ASN A 834 -19.49 15.99 10.45
CA ASN A 834 -19.78 17.23 9.74
C ASN A 834 -21.16 17.75 10.16
N GLU A 835 -21.36 19.06 10.26
CA GLU A 835 -22.66 19.63 10.65
C GLU A 835 -23.83 19.17 9.74
N ARG A 836 -23.56 18.94 8.44
CA ARG A 836 -24.55 18.36 7.50
C ARG A 836 -24.88 16.87 7.71
N SER A 837 -24.27 16.17 8.68
CA SER A 837 -24.72 14.84 9.15
C SER A 837 -25.58 14.90 10.42
N HIS A 838 -26.03 16.10 10.82
CA HIS A 838 -26.89 16.29 11.99
C HIS A 838 -28.39 16.03 11.68
N THR A 839 -28.79 16.01 10.40
CA THR A 839 -30.01 15.29 9.98
C THR A 839 -29.74 13.79 9.95
N PRO A 840 -30.55 12.94 10.63
CA PRO A 840 -30.49 11.51 10.39
C PRO A 840 -31.04 11.22 8.99
N ARG A 841 -30.36 10.35 8.22
CA ARG A 841 -31.07 9.60 7.19
C ARG A 841 -31.95 8.58 7.92
N ASN A 842 -33.24 8.89 8.02
CA ASN A 842 -34.22 7.99 8.60
C ASN A 842 -34.35 6.75 7.69
N PHE A 843 -33.73 5.64 8.09
CA PHE A 843 -33.80 4.36 7.37
C PHE A 843 -35.20 3.70 7.36
N PHE A 844 -36.24 4.42 7.83
CA PHE A 844 -37.63 3.97 7.90
C PHE A 844 -38.66 4.99 7.38
N ASN A 845 -38.26 6.22 6.99
CA ASN A 845 -39.12 7.11 6.20
C ASN A 845 -38.27 8.19 5.51
N ASN A 846 -38.51 8.46 4.23
CA ASN A 846 -37.61 9.25 3.39
C ASN A 846 -38.31 10.49 2.83
N GLY A 847 -37.65 11.65 2.89
CA GLY A 847 -38.18 12.91 2.39
C GLY A 847 -37.11 13.99 2.25
N PHE A 848 -37.06 14.59 1.06
CA PHE A 848 -36.43 15.87 0.71
C PHE A 848 -35.08 16.24 1.36
N ASP A 849 -34.00 16.04 0.60
CA ASP A 849 -33.25 17.21 0.11
C ASP A 849 -32.58 16.89 -1.24
N SER A 850 -32.55 17.85 -2.16
CA SER A 850 -32.06 17.61 -3.52
C SER A 850 -30.54 17.77 -3.64
N PRO A 851 -29.81 16.84 -4.30
CA PRO A 851 -28.43 17.08 -4.72
C PRO A 851 -28.43 18.16 -5.82
N GLY A 852 -28.28 19.43 -5.42
CA GLY A 852 -28.06 20.52 -6.36
C GLY A 852 -26.84 20.21 -7.24
N PRO A 853 -26.93 20.31 -8.58
CA PRO A 853 -25.90 19.81 -9.47
C PRO A 853 -24.63 20.63 -9.30
N SER A 854 -23.61 20.05 -8.67
CA SER A 854 -22.25 20.56 -8.65
C SER A 854 -21.66 20.44 -10.06
N ARG A 855 -22.05 21.37 -10.95
CA ARG A 855 -21.44 21.52 -12.28
C ARG A 855 -19.93 21.59 -12.10
N ALA A 856 -19.21 20.62 -12.67
CA ALA A 856 -17.82 20.86 -13.02
C ALA A 856 -17.81 22.05 -13.99
N SER A 857 -17.10 23.12 -13.62
CA SER A 857 -17.00 24.32 -14.46
C SER A 857 -16.33 23.97 -15.78
N SER A 858 -17.01 24.26 -16.89
CA SER A 858 -16.46 24.14 -18.24
C SER A 858 -15.11 24.88 -18.35
N PRO A 859 -14.16 24.41 -19.17
CA PRO A 859 -12.85 25.05 -19.30
C PRO A 859 -12.99 26.40 -20.02
N VAL A 860 -12.91 27.49 -19.26
CA VAL A 860 -12.83 28.86 -19.81
C VAL A 860 -11.45 29.07 -20.45
N ARG A 861 -11.41 29.72 -21.63
CA ARG A 861 -10.16 30.13 -22.27
C ARG A 861 -9.39 31.09 -21.36
N HIS A 862 -8.08 30.86 -21.19
CA HIS A 862 -7.20 31.88 -20.64
C HIS A 862 -7.04 33.03 -21.65
N SER A 863 -7.45 34.24 -21.26
CA SER A 863 -6.88 35.49 -21.76
C SER A 863 -5.75 35.94 -20.81
N ASN A 864 -4.79 36.70 -21.34
CA ASN A 864 -3.67 37.21 -20.53
C ASN A 864 -4.11 38.43 -19.71
N GLY A 865 -3.67 38.50 -18.46
CA GLY A 865 -3.77 39.68 -17.59
C GLY A 865 -2.44 39.88 -16.85
N ALA A 866 -1.98 41.13 -16.74
CA ALA A 866 -0.63 41.44 -16.30
C ALA A 866 -0.42 41.32 -14.77
N TRP A 867 0.84 41.16 -14.37
CA TRP A 867 1.26 41.30 -12.98
C TRP A 867 1.30 42.78 -12.59
N VAL A 868 0.67 43.14 -11.47
CA VAL A 868 0.90 44.41 -10.76
C VAL A 868 1.19 44.08 -9.30
N GLN A 869 2.15 44.78 -8.72
CA GLN A 869 2.77 44.47 -7.43
C GLN A 869 2.28 45.46 -6.36
N GLY A 870 1.78 44.95 -5.22
CA GLY A 870 1.24 45.75 -4.13
C GLY A 870 1.71 45.25 -2.76
N ASN A 871 2.01 46.17 -1.85
CA ASN A 871 2.65 45.89 -0.57
C ASN A 871 1.72 45.28 0.50
N GLY A 872 2.30 44.63 1.51
CA GLY A 872 1.60 44.20 2.73
C GLY A 872 1.29 45.35 3.71
N PRO A 873 0.90 45.04 4.95
CA PRO A 873 1.95 44.73 5.93
C PRO A 873 1.62 43.53 6.86
N ALA A 874 2.50 43.29 7.85
CA ALA A 874 2.42 42.16 8.78
C ALA A 874 1.73 42.51 10.11
N MET A 875 1.29 41.49 10.85
CA MET A 875 0.83 41.61 12.24
C MET A 875 1.66 40.72 13.19
N ARG A 876 1.96 41.25 14.38
CA ARG A 876 2.51 40.52 15.54
C ARG A 876 1.43 40.43 16.65
N PRO A 877 1.51 39.43 17.54
CA PRO A 877 0.40 39.11 18.45
C PRO A 877 0.41 39.90 19.77
N SER A 878 -0.79 40.22 20.23
CA SER A 878 -1.21 40.48 21.61
C SER A 878 -2.67 39.99 21.74
N GLY A 879 -3.29 39.85 22.91
CA GLY A 879 -2.87 40.03 24.30
C GLY A 879 -4.09 39.72 25.19
N ARG A 880 -3.91 39.26 26.43
CA ARG A 880 -5.04 38.95 27.33
C ARG A 880 -5.86 40.21 27.65
N MET A 881 -7.18 40.06 27.84
CA MET A 881 -8.01 41.04 28.54
C MET A 881 -8.87 40.37 29.61
N TYR A 882 -9.28 41.16 30.60
CA TYR A 882 -10.13 40.77 31.74
C TYR A 882 -11.62 41.00 31.45
N VAL A 883 -12.49 40.68 32.42
CA VAL A 883 -13.96 40.74 32.34
C VAL A 883 -14.51 41.76 33.37
N GLN A 884 -15.73 42.26 33.14
CA GLN A 884 -16.67 43.01 34.04
C GLN A 884 -16.99 44.48 33.60
N PRO A 885 -18.15 45.09 33.98
CA PRO A 885 -19.44 44.91 33.25
C PRO A 885 -20.40 46.16 33.17
N PHE A 886 -21.62 45.99 32.62
CA PHE A 886 -22.79 46.93 32.61
C PHE A 886 -22.58 48.28 31.83
N ASP A 887 -23.58 49.07 31.37
CA ASP A 887 -25.07 48.96 31.43
C ASP A 887 -25.85 49.65 30.25
N SER A 888 -27.10 49.19 30.03
CA SER A 888 -28.36 49.87 29.59
C SER A 888 -28.57 50.78 28.32
N GLN A 889 -29.74 50.56 27.66
CA GLN A 889 -30.67 51.48 26.90
C GLN A 889 -30.35 52.10 25.50
N GLY A 890 -31.35 52.11 24.59
CA GLY A 890 -31.41 52.95 23.34
C GLY A 890 -32.11 52.33 22.07
N PRO A 891 -33.02 53.03 21.34
CA PRO A 891 -33.79 52.50 20.16
C PRO A 891 -33.43 53.07 18.73
N PRO A 892 -34.01 52.53 17.61
CA PRO A 892 -33.65 52.79 16.17
C PRO A 892 -34.68 53.70 15.40
N PRO A 893 -34.74 53.86 14.03
CA PRO A 893 -33.99 53.30 12.87
C PRO A 893 -33.27 54.40 12.00
N PRO A 894 -33.45 54.73 10.68
CA PRO A 894 -34.40 54.37 9.58
C PRO A 894 -33.72 53.91 8.23
N VAL A 895 -34.41 54.06 7.06
CA VAL A 895 -33.96 53.80 5.65
C VAL A 895 -34.71 54.76 4.68
N PRO A 896 -34.27 55.11 3.43
CA PRO A 896 -34.78 54.42 2.20
C PRO A 896 -34.02 54.58 0.83
N HIS A 897 -34.59 54.00 -0.26
CA HIS A 897 -34.56 54.34 -1.72
C HIS A 897 -33.40 54.01 -2.71
N GLY A 898 -33.79 53.81 -3.99
CA GLY A 898 -32.97 53.67 -5.25
C GLY A 898 -33.11 54.92 -6.16
N PRO A 899 -33.22 54.87 -7.52
CA PRO A 899 -33.63 53.75 -8.41
C PRO A 899 -33.04 53.73 -9.88
N VAL A 900 -33.72 53.03 -10.82
CA VAL A 900 -33.81 53.24 -12.30
C VAL A 900 -32.69 52.73 -13.26
N ASN A 901 -33.12 52.44 -14.50
CA ASN A 901 -32.44 51.84 -15.66
C ASN A 901 -32.88 52.64 -16.93
N PRO A 902 -32.08 52.81 -18.02
CA PRO A 902 -32.51 52.21 -19.31
C PRO A 902 -31.43 51.93 -20.41
N GLU A 903 -31.71 50.89 -21.22
CA GLU A 903 -31.71 50.75 -22.71
C GLU A 903 -30.69 51.39 -23.70
N TYR A 904 -30.34 50.57 -24.73
CA TYR A 904 -29.95 50.86 -26.14
C TYR A 904 -28.75 51.83 -26.41
N ARG A 905 -27.94 51.73 -27.48
CA ARG A 905 -28.18 51.28 -28.87
C ARG A 905 -26.89 50.79 -29.58
N SER A 906 -27.04 50.29 -30.81
CA SER A 906 -26.00 49.80 -31.73
C SER A 906 -25.18 50.88 -32.46
N GLY A 907 -24.00 50.49 -32.98
CA GLY A 907 -23.25 51.22 -34.00
C GLY A 907 -22.09 50.37 -34.54
N ASP A 908 -22.07 50.11 -35.86
CA ASP A 908 -20.95 49.50 -36.58
C ASP A 908 -19.86 50.55 -36.87
N ASP A 909 -18.63 50.12 -37.17
CA ASP A 909 -18.07 50.31 -38.52
C ASP A 909 -16.77 49.53 -38.78
N ASN A 910 -16.32 49.54 -40.05
CA ASN A 910 -15.27 48.69 -40.60
C ASN A 910 -13.91 49.40 -40.74
N ALA A 911 -12.81 48.64 -40.63
CA ALA A 911 -11.57 48.90 -41.38
C ALA A 911 -10.70 47.62 -41.46
N GLU A 912 -10.25 47.28 -42.67
CA GLU A 912 -9.42 46.11 -42.95
C GLU A 912 -7.93 46.39 -42.69
N PHE A 913 -7.12 45.34 -42.44
CA PHE A 913 -6.08 45.01 -43.42
C PHE A 913 -5.56 43.56 -43.37
N HIS A 914 -5.11 43.12 -44.53
CA HIS A 914 -4.45 41.86 -44.89
C HIS A 914 -3.02 41.71 -44.30
N SER A 915 -2.35 40.54 -44.27
CA SER A 915 -2.66 39.14 -44.65
C SER A 915 -1.61 38.18 -44.04
N GLY A 916 -1.85 36.86 -44.08
CA GLY A 916 -0.82 35.86 -43.71
C GLY A 916 -1.32 34.42 -43.52
N ALA A 917 -1.67 33.72 -44.61
CA ALA A 917 -1.92 32.27 -44.60
C ALA A 917 -0.60 31.50 -44.29
N THR A 918 -0.57 30.25 -43.78
CA THR A 918 -1.40 29.06 -44.09
C THR A 918 -1.84 28.33 -42.79
N ALA A 919 -3.00 27.66 -42.69
CA ALA A 919 -3.60 26.59 -43.52
C ALA A 919 -2.71 25.33 -43.61
N ASP A 920 -3.17 24.07 -43.47
CA ASP A 920 -4.42 23.47 -42.97
C ASP A 920 -4.08 22.03 -42.46
N ASN A 921 -4.88 21.25 -41.72
CA ASN A 921 -6.27 20.85 -41.96
C ASN A 921 -6.95 20.35 -40.67
N GLU A 922 -8.26 20.56 -40.56
CA GLU A 922 -9.15 19.83 -39.65
C GLU A 922 -9.84 18.67 -40.38
N SER A 923 -10.11 17.57 -39.66
CA SER A 923 -11.08 16.56 -40.09
C SER A 923 -11.74 15.89 -38.87
N GLU A 924 -12.91 15.27 -39.09
CA GLU A 924 -13.73 14.59 -38.07
C GLU A 924 -14.38 15.48 -36.98
N ARG A 925 -15.02 16.59 -37.38
CA ARG A 925 -16.05 17.29 -36.55
C ARG A 925 -17.35 17.66 -37.27
N ALA A 926 -17.86 16.72 -38.06
CA ALA A 926 -19.29 16.51 -38.30
C ALA A 926 -19.53 14.99 -38.19
N LEU A 927 -20.68 14.46 -37.75
CA LEU A 927 -22.05 14.98 -37.68
C LEU A 927 -22.69 14.64 -36.32
N LEU A 928 -23.63 15.46 -35.82
CA LEU A 928 -24.81 15.07 -35.00
C LEU A 928 -25.55 16.32 -34.46
N SER A 929 -26.42 16.89 -35.29
CA SER A 929 -27.53 17.78 -34.92
C SER A 929 -28.59 17.67 -36.02
N ASN A 930 -29.83 18.09 -35.73
CA ASN A 930 -31.04 17.92 -36.57
C ASN A 930 -31.58 16.46 -36.57
N ASP A 931 -32.89 16.19 -36.48
CA ASP A 931 -34.07 17.08 -36.46
C ASP A 931 -35.13 16.68 -35.40
N GLU A 932 -36.10 17.57 -35.19
CA GLU A 932 -37.27 17.38 -34.32
C GLU A 932 -38.38 16.49 -34.93
N ALA A 933 -39.41 16.18 -34.13
CA ALA A 933 -40.49 15.26 -34.51
C ALA A 933 -41.81 15.97 -34.86
N ARG A 934 -42.60 15.40 -35.80
CA ARG A 934 -44.09 15.46 -35.90
C ARG A 934 -44.59 14.39 -36.92
N PRO A 935 -45.91 14.07 -37.00
CA PRO A 935 -46.37 12.68 -37.13
C PRO A 935 -47.42 12.43 -38.26
N VAL A 936 -48.12 11.28 -38.19
CA VAL A 936 -49.53 11.00 -38.58
C VAL A 936 -49.77 9.91 -39.65
N GLN A 937 -50.82 9.11 -39.37
CA GLN A 937 -51.72 8.32 -40.24
C GLN A 937 -51.51 6.84 -40.60
N HIS A 938 -52.68 6.20 -40.77
CA HIS A 938 -52.96 4.83 -41.19
C HIS A 938 -53.00 4.71 -42.72
N SER A 939 -52.70 3.52 -43.22
CA SER A 939 -53.43 2.90 -44.33
C SER A 939 -53.48 1.38 -44.13
N ALA A 940 -54.42 0.71 -44.79
CA ALA A 940 -54.56 -0.74 -44.84
C ALA A 940 -54.57 -1.21 -46.30
N ASP A 941 -54.39 -2.52 -46.50
CA ASP A 941 -54.83 -3.39 -47.62
C ASP A 941 -53.80 -4.54 -47.77
N ILE A 942 -54.14 -5.83 -47.61
CA ILE A 942 -55.09 -6.75 -48.30
C ILE A 942 -54.35 -7.64 -49.33
N ALA A 943 -54.72 -8.93 -49.35
CA ALA A 943 -54.32 -9.99 -50.29
C ALA A 943 -52.84 -10.48 -50.25
N SER A 944 -52.53 -11.76 -50.54
CA SER A 944 -53.34 -12.99 -50.50
C SER A 944 -52.46 -14.26 -50.53
N ASN A 945 -53.04 -15.41 -50.12
CA ASN A 945 -52.64 -16.80 -50.45
C ASN A 945 -51.25 -17.33 -49.98
N GLY A 946 -51.14 -18.57 -49.48
CA GLY A 946 -52.20 -19.55 -49.15
C GLY A 946 -51.69 -20.95 -48.78
N ARG A 947 -52.60 -21.76 -48.20
CA ARG A 947 -52.68 -23.25 -48.11
C ARG A 947 -51.41 -24.11 -47.89
N TRP A 948 -51.48 -24.98 -46.87
CA TRP A 948 -51.24 -26.46 -46.85
C TRP A 948 -51.21 -26.89 -45.36
N GLU A 949 -52.34 -27.11 -44.68
CA GLU A 949 -53.26 -28.28 -44.68
C GLU A 949 -52.98 -29.30 -43.56
N ASN A 950 -54.05 -29.88 -43.00
CA ASN A 950 -54.10 -30.63 -41.74
C ASN A 950 -53.61 -32.10 -41.83
N ARG A 951 -53.11 -32.66 -40.71
CA ARG A 951 -53.68 -33.91 -40.14
C ARG A 951 -53.27 -34.29 -38.70
N ARG A 952 -54.26 -34.18 -37.80
CA ARG A 952 -54.76 -35.22 -36.86
C ARG A 952 -53.77 -36.14 -36.09
N SER A 953 -53.62 -35.84 -34.79
CA SER A 953 -53.93 -36.71 -33.64
C SER A 953 -53.47 -38.20 -33.58
N ARG A 954 -52.84 -38.59 -32.45
CA ARG A 954 -53.40 -39.63 -31.55
C ARG A 954 -52.76 -39.60 -30.14
N GLY A 955 -53.51 -40.14 -29.17
CA GLY A 955 -53.17 -40.22 -27.75
C GLY A 955 -52.53 -41.55 -27.31
N PRO A 956 -52.50 -41.85 -25.99
CA PRO A 956 -51.36 -42.51 -25.35
C PRO A 956 -51.61 -43.96 -24.85
N ARG A 957 -50.53 -44.64 -24.44
CA ARG A 957 -50.48 -45.75 -23.44
C ARG A 957 -49.02 -46.20 -23.17
N GLY A 958 -48.78 -46.87 -22.04
CA GLY A 958 -47.65 -47.81 -21.89
C GLY A 958 -46.68 -47.60 -20.73
N LEU A 959 -47.04 -48.04 -19.52
CA LEU A 959 -46.07 -48.52 -18.51
C LEU A 959 -45.88 -50.03 -18.69
N PRO A 960 -44.75 -50.60 -18.21
CA PRO A 960 -44.88 -51.44 -17.02
C PRO A 960 -43.75 -51.29 -15.97
N ARG A 961 -43.99 -51.87 -14.78
CA ARG A 961 -43.01 -52.12 -13.69
C ARG A 961 -42.06 -53.30 -14.08
N THR A 962 -41.01 -53.74 -13.39
CA THR A 962 -40.54 -53.76 -11.97
C THR A 962 -38.98 -53.78 -11.95
N ARG A 963 -38.17 -53.97 -10.87
CA ARG A 963 -38.35 -54.26 -9.43
C ARG A 963 -37.09 -53.89 -8.62
N GLY A 964 -37.24 -53.26 -7.44
CA GLY A 964 -36.33 -53.37 -6.28
C GLY A 964 -34.98 -52.61 -6.29
N GLY A 965 -34.50 -52.06 -5.16
CA GLY A 965 -35.19 -51.81 -3.89
C GLY A 965 -34.27 -51.56 -2.69
N TYR A 966 -34.76 -50.74 -1.73
CA TYR A 966 -34.30 -50.57 -0.33
C TYR A 966 -32.84 -50.07 -0.09
N GLU A 967 -32.50 -49.40 1.01
CA GLU A 967 -33.21 -49.12 2.29
C GLU A 967 -33.32 -47.61 2.62
N ASP A 968 -34.14 -47.28 3.62
CA ASP A 968 -34.41 -45.94 4.17
C ASP A 968 -33.50 -45.55 5.36
N THR A 969 -33.52 -44.25 5.75
CA THR A 969 -33.63 -43.69 7.13
C THR A 969 -33.18 -42.20 7.12
N SER A 970 -34.07 -41.22 7.33
CA SER A 970 -34.57 -40.65 8.62
C SER A 970 -33.45 -40.20 9.59
N TYR A 971 -33.21 -38.90 9.80
CA TYR A 971 -33.92 -37.92 10.68
C TYR A 971 -33.61 -38.02 12.19
N GLU A 972 -33.70 -36.87 12.89
CA GLU A 972 -33.39 -36.64 14.33
C GLU A 972 -31.86 -36.67 14.67
N THR A 973 -31.32 -36.14 15.78
CA THR A 973 -31.91 -35.65 17.06
C THR A 973 -31.17 -34.41 17.64
N TYR A 974 -31.70 -33.81 18.70
CA TYR A 974 -31.19 -32.64 19.46
C TYR A 974 -30.32 -33.03 20.71
N ARG A 975 -29.58 -32.05 21.28
CA ARG A 975 -28.84 -32.07 22.59
C ARG A 975 -27.60 -33.02 22.64
N GLY A 976 -26.63 -32.85 23.56
CA GLY A 976 -26.34 -31.75 24.50
C GLY A 976 -25.19 -32.06 25.49
N VAL A 977 -24.71 -31.01 26.19
CA VAL A 977 -24.14 -30.93 27.57
C VAL A 977 -23.12 -31.97 28.11
N GLN A 978 -22.01 -31.46 28.70
CA GLN A 978 -20.97 -32.15 29.51
C GLN A 978 -20.15 -33.23 28.76
N TYR A 979 -18.83 -33.36 28.94
CA TYR A 979 -17.94 -32.98 30.05
C TYR A 979 -16.95 -31.84 29.73
#